data_AF-A0A4S2J9M9-F1
#
_entry.id   AF-A0A4S2J9M9-F1
#
_cell.length_a   1.000
_cell.length_b   1.000
_cell.length_c   1.000
_cell.angle_alpha   90.00
_cell.angle_beta   90.00
_cell.angle_gamma   90.00
#
_symmetry.space_group_name_H-M   'P 1'
#
loop_
_entity.id
_entity.type
_entity.pdbx_description
1 polymer ?
#
loop_
_entity_poly.entity_id
_entity_poly.type
_entity_poly.pdbx_seq_one_letter_code
_entity_poly.pdbx_strand_id
1 'polypeptide(L)'
;MWRKKDEPTKDASPNDGPLIKNFMKFVSERWLSLKLSFNNNFERLFGFKVNDLSSLEKFTRFLYRPTDPASLGVARALFGLCMVIDVVEERGFADVDIKWGDPWDCHFPLIHGMKSPSLPWMIMIYTVMWIGAFGIALGLHFKIACACFVLPYWYIFLLEKSYWNNHTYLYGIVATLFWGTEANKYFALDASNATRDGDSVPYWNYFILKFQFFALYFLAGLKKSGREWLEGYSMMNLSRHWVFYPFKIFLSTEQIDFLIVHWFGFIFDLSVGFWMLLEKTRIPSMVFCTAFHFMNSRLFSIEKIFSGMFPYVCLTTMPLFCRVDWPRRLGLYFRRKQKILSVNANLIDANNERETDSQAEESMKPNCLVLPSNEISRNEAIHKEKATSEGKNENYSVKSKSEKKTDKKNNDTQLSNNSIKPNEKETTSIYKKVQIARQSSKATRKQKFVASLLLCHVVLQFFLPYSHFISKGYNNWVPGLYGYSWDMMVHAWDTILVVIKVHDNANNEIRYLDPDAWVQGDRWLKHGDMAIQYSQCLKDNLMHRKEKGLRINHQSEDKEKWTKLSTNLSIYMDVWCSLNGRFQQRIFDPNVDMLTVDWHPFKPVSFLMPLLTQYNSYRHKMDEIEQHVFTWSNYTDVLFVADFPGMYLENYISTDFANVSLTVLEGEVTFSEEKSMDVITVSKKKSIPVETGRFHRIKTMSSYPACYMYTY
;
A
#
# COMPACT_ATOMS: atom_id res chain seq x y z
N MET A 1 31.58 31.98 22.64
CA MET A 1 32.04 32.84 23.74
C MET A 1 31.09 32.66 24.92
N TRP A 2 31.42 31.83 25.91
CA TRP A 2 30.62 31.62 27.12
C TRP A 2 31.43 32.08 28.34
N ARG A 3 30.88 32.96 29.17
CA ARG A 3 31.36 33.24 30.53
C ARG A 3 30.16 33.45 31.43
N LYS A 4 30.12 32.74 32.56
CA LYS A 4 29.32 33.17 33.70
C LYS A 4 29.84 34.51 34.21
N LYS A 5 28.95 35.31 34.79
CA LYS A 5 29.30 36.30 35.80
C LYS A 5 28.21 36.25 36.87
N ASP A 6 28.58 35.70 38.03
CA ASP A 6 27.76 35.71 39.23
C ASP A 6 28.09 37.01 40.00
N GLU A 7 27.09 37.84 40.34
CA GLU A 7 27.22 38.98 41.26
C GLU A 7 25.88 39.16 42.03
N PRO A 8 25.89 39.70 43.27
CA PRO A 8 24.92 39.28 44.29
C PRO A 8 23.64 40.13 44.43
N THR A 9 22.61 39.50 44.98
CA THR A 9 21.34 40.12 45.40
C THR A 9 21.51 41.07 46.59
N LYS A 10 20.75 42.18 46.60
CA LYS A 10 20.38 42.92 47.82
C LYS A 10 18.87 42.90 48.04
N ASP A 11 18.49 42.45 49.23
CA ASP A 11 17.38 42.89 50.08
C ASP A 11 16.03 43.26 49.41
N ALA A 12 15.05 42.35 49.56
CA ALA A 12 13.61 42.63 49.41
C ALA A 12 12.90 42.39 50.76
N SER A 13 11.85 43.16 51.07
CA SER A 13 11.31 43.24 52.44
C SER A 13 10.51 42.00 52.89
N PRO A 14 10.48 41.69 54.21
CA PRO A 14 9.85 40.49 54.73
C PRO A 14 8.33 40.66 54.95
N ASN A 15 7.52 40.63 53.87
CA ASN A 15 6.05 40.55 54.02
C ASN A 15 5.27 39.74 52.95
N ASP A 16 5.83 39.46 51.77
CA ASP A 16 5.10 38.73 50.70
C ASP A 16 4.94 37.21 50.92
N GLY A 17 5.41 36.70 52.07
CA GLY A 17 5.38 35.29 52.45
C GLY A 17 4.03 34.58 52.30
N PRO A 18 2.87 35.18 52.66
CA PRO A 18 1.56 34.57 52.45
C PRO A 18 1.12 34.62 50.98
N LEU A 19 1.43 35.71 50.29
CA LEU A 19 0.87 36.05 48.98
C LEU A 19 1.53 35.21 47.87
N ILE A 20 2.85 35.04 47.92
CA ILE A 20 3.60 34.12 47.04
C ILE A 20 3.17 32.67 47.27
N LYS A 21 2.93 32.25 48.52
CA LYS A 21 2.45 30.90 48.86
C LYS A 21 1.06 30.62 48.27
N ASN A 22 0.14 31.58 48.39
CA ASN A 22 -1.19 31.48 47.81
C ASN A 22 -1.14 31.51 46.27
N PHE A 23 -0.28 32.32 45.67
CA PHE A 23 -0.08 32.31 44.21
C PHE A 23 0.48 30.98 43.70
N MET A 24 1.53 30.43 44.32
CA MET A 24 2.06 29.11 43.97
C MET A 24 1.04 27.99 44.20
N LYS A 25 0.23 28.06 45.27
CA LYS A 25 -0.86 27.11 45.51
C LYS A 25 -1.94 27.20 44.43
N PHE A 26 -2.37 28.41 44.06
CA PHE A 26 -3.34 28.64 42.98
C PHE A 26 -2.82 28.17 41.61
N VAL A 27 -1.55 28.44 41.29
CA VAL A 27 -0.90 27.95 40.06
C VAL A 27 -0.79 26.42 40.08
N SER A 28 -0.45 25.81 41.21
CA SER A 28 -0.41 24.36 41.39
C SER A 28 -1.80 23.72 41.22
N GLU A 29 -2.83 24.26 41.86
CA GLU A 29 -4.21 23.79 41.76
C GLU A 29 -4.80 24.00 40.35
N ARG A 30 -4.47 25.11 39.69
CA ARG A 30 -4.84 25.38 38.29
C ARG A 30 -4.11 24.47 37.31
N TRP A 31 -2.84 24.11 37.58
CA TRP A 31 -2.09 23.13 36.79
C TRP A 31 -2.59 21.70 37.03
N LEU A 32 -2.95 21.34 38.25
CA LEU A 32 -3.63 20.09 38.60
C LEU A 32 -5.01 20.00 37.93
N SER A 33 -5.78 21.08 37.93
CA SER A 33 -7.07 21.19 37.23
C SER A 33 -6.91 21.04 35.72
N LEU A 34 -5.94 21.72 35.10
CA LEU A 34 -5.59 21.53 33.69
C LEU A 34 -5.14 20.10 33.39
N LYS A 35 -4.37 19.47 34.29
CA LYS A 35 -3.88 18.09 34.15
C LYS A 35 -4.98 17.04 34.34
N LEU A 36 -5.96 17.27 35.24
CA LEU A 36 -7.17 16.45 35.34
C LEU A 36 -8.07 16.66 34.12
N SER A 37 -8.29 17.90 33.69
CA SER A 37 -9.08 18.22 32.50
C SER A 37 -8.46 17.58 31.25
N PHE A 38 -7.13 17.66 31.10
CA PHE A 38 -6.40 16.99 30.03
C PHE A 38 -6.56 15.46 30.13
N ASN A 39 -6.30 14.84 31.29
CA ASN A 39 -6.47 13.39 31.47
C ASN A 39 -7.90 12.91 31.18
N ASN A 40 -8.92 13.63 31.66
CA ASN A 40 -10.33 13.27 31.47
C ASN A 40 -10.77 13.46 30.00
N ASN A 41 -10.28 14.50 29.32
CA ASN A 41 -10.49 14.68 27.89
C ASN A 41 -9.75 13.61 27.07
N PHE A 42 -8.51 13.27 27.44
CA PHE A 42 -7.68 12.26 26.80
C PHE A 42 -8.29 10.87 26.95
N GLU A 43 -8.77 10.50 28.14
CA GLU A 43 -9.53 9.26 28.38
C GLU A 43 -10.80 9.20 27.52
N ARG A 44 -11.53 10.33 27.41
CA ARG A 44 -12.73 10.46 26.55
C ARG A 44 -12.42 10.43 25.04
N LEU A 45 -11.21 10.80 24.62
CA LEU A 45 -10.79 10.83 23.21
C LEU A 45 -10.19 9.49 22.75
N PHE A 46 -9.36 8.85 23.58
CA PHE A 46 -8.56 7.68 23.21
C PHE A 46 -8.96 6.38 23.93
N GLY A 47 -9.82 6.41 24.94
CA GLY A 47 -10.34 5.20 25.61
C GLY A 47 -9.34 4.47 26.52
N PHE A 48 -8.33 5.20 27.02
CA PHE A 48 -7.35 4.77 28.01
C PHE A 48 -6.83 5.96 28.84
N LYS A 49 -6.33 5.71 30.06
CA LYS A 49 -5.78 6.78 30.92
C LYS A 49 -4.30 6.96 30.65
N VAL A 50 -3.80 8.20 30.72
CA VAL A 50 -2.35 8.47 30.71
C VAL A 50 -1.64 7.71 31.84
N ASN A 51 -2.33 7.51 32.97
CA ASN A 51 -1.85 6.69 34.08
C ASN A 51 -1.62 5.21 33.71
N ASP A 52 -2.24 4.67 32.67
CA ASP A 52 -2.06 3.27 32.23
C ASP A 52 -0.71 3.07 31.52
N LEU A 53 -0.17 4.12 30.90
CA LEU A 53 1.18 4.13 30.30
C LEU A 53 2.30 4.26 31.35
N SER A 54 1.99 4.69 32.57
CA SER A 54 3.01 5.05 33.58
C SER A 54 3.88 3.88 34.11
N SER A 55 3.57 2.63 33.77
CA SER A 55 4.49 1.51 33.97
C SER A 55 4.16 0.32 33.06
N LEU A 56 5.17 -0.49 32.72
CA LEU A 56 5.01 -1.70 31.92
C LEU A 56 3.93 -2.65 32.48
N GLU A 57 3.75 -2.74 33.80
CA GLU A 57 2.71 -3.60 34.38
C GLU A 57 1.30 -3.05 34.17
N LYS A 58 1.10 -1.73 34.24
CA LYS A 58 -0.21 -1.11 33.93
C LYS A 58 -0.51 -1.22 32.44
N PHE A 59 0.48 -0.94 31.58
CA PHE A 59 0.35 -1.08 30.13
C PHE A 59 0.04 -2.53 29.72
N THR A 60 0.71 -3.51 30.34
CA THR A 60 0.40 -4.94 30.13
C THR A 60 -1.03 -5.28 30.56
N ARG A 61 -1.51 -4.80 31.72
CA ARG A 61 -2.91 -5.00 32.15
C ARG A 61 -3.91 -4.37 31.16
N PHE A 62 -3.62 -3.17 30.65
CA PHE A 62 -4.43 -2.50 29.64
C PHE A 62 -4.50 -3.30 28.34
N LEU A 63 -3.35 -3.76 27.83
CA LEU A 63 -3.24 -4.60 26.63
C LEU A 63 -3.96 -5.96 26.78
N TYR A 64 -4.04 -6.51 27.99
CA TYR A 64 -4.72 -7.76 28.28
C TYR A 64 -6.18 -7.61 28.77
N ARG A 65 -6.80 -6.44 28.64
CA ARG A 65 -8.25 -6.29 28.93
C ARG A 65 -9.09 -7.17 27.96
N PRO A 66 -10.05 -7.97 28.46
CA PRO A 66 -10.86 -8.85 27.61
C PRO A 66 -11.76 -8.02 26.70
N THR A 67 -11.81 -8.42 25.43
CA THR A 67 -12.46 -7.71 24.33
C THR A 67 -13.21 -8.71 23.45
N ASP A 68 -14.36 -8.33 22.89
CA ASP A 68 -15.13 -9.22 22.01
C ASP A 68 -14.37 -9.53 20.70
N PRO A 69 -14.34 -10.79 20.23
CA PRO A 69 -13.58 -11.19 19.04
C PRO A 69 -14.26 -10.86 17.70
N ALA A 70 -15.49 -10.36 17.66
CA ALA A 70 -16.28 -10.39 16.42
C ALA A 70 -15.65 -9.58 15.27
N SER A 71 -15.28 -8.32 15.52
CA SER A 71 -14.64 -7.50 14.49
C SER A 71 -13.26 -8.02 14.06
N LEU A 72 -12.52 -8.73 14.94
CA LEU A 72 -11.24 -9.34 14.61
C LEU A 72 -11.42 -10.55 13.68
N GLY A 73 -12.40 -11.41 13.97
CA GLY A 73 -12.71 -12.57 13.12
C GLY A 73 -13.20 -12.18 11.73
N VAL A 74 -14.01 -11.12 11.61
CA VAL A 74 -14.44 -10.58 10.31
C VAL A 74 -13.25 -9.97 9.55
N ALA A 75 -12.40 -9.17 10.21
CA ALA A 75 -11.24 -8.57 9.56
C ALA A 75 -10.22 -9.62 9.07
N ARG A 76 -10.00 -10.70 9.84
CA ARG A 76 -9.22 -11.87 9.39
C ARG A 76 -9.81 -12.48 8.13
N ALA A 77 -11.11 -12.73 8.11
CA ALA A 77 -11.76 -13.39 6.98
C ALA A 77 -11.67 -12.57 5.69
N LEU A 78 -11.91 -11.25 5.77
CA LEU A 78 -11.79 -10.35 4.63
C LEU A 78 -10.34 -10.16 4.19
N PHE A 79 -9.38 -10.01 5.12
CA PHE A 79 -7.96 -9.94 4.79
C PHE A 79 -7.47 -11.23 4.09
N GLY A 80 -7.84 -12.40 4.62
CA GLY A 80 -7.55 -13.69 3.99
C GLY A 80 -8.12 -13.79 2.58
N LEU A 81 -9.36 -13.33 2.37
CA LEU A 81 -9.98 -13.29 1.04
C LEU A 81 -9.22 -12.36 0.08
N CYS A 82 -8.79 -11.18 0.51
CA CYS A 82 -7.90 -10.33 -0.30
C CYS A 82 -6.58 -11.03 -0.63
N MET A 83 -5.97 -11.75 0.32
CA MET A 83 -4.71 -12.47 0.08
C MET A 83 -4.87 -13.67 -0.86
N VAL A 84 -6.03 -14.34 -0.89
CA VAL A 84 -6.35 -15.40 -1.88
C VAL A 84 -6.31 -14.86 -3.31
N ILE A 85 -6.65 -13.58 -3.52
CA ILE A 85 -6.64 -12.95 -4.85
C ILE A 85 -5.29 -12.26 -5.12
N ASP A 86 -4.69 -11.56 -4.14
CA ASP A 86 -3.35 -10.93 -4.27
C ASP A 86 -2.27 -11.95 -4.63
N VAL A 87 -2.32 -13.16 -4.07
CA VAL A 87 -1.38 -14.25 -4.42
C VAL A 87 -1.48 -14.63 -5.90
N VAL A 88 -2.68 -14.64 -6.47
CA VAL A 88 -2.92 -15.00 -7.88
C VAL A 88 -2.49 -13.88 -8.82
N GLU A 89 -3.11 -12.71 -8.69
CA GLU A 89 -2.99 -11.58 -9.61
C GLU A 89 -1.68 -10.79 -9.47
N GLU A 90 -1.24 -10.58 -8.23
CA GLU A 90 -0.33 -9.48 -7.87
C GLU A 90 1.02 -9.99 -7.32
N ARG A 91 1.07 -11.18 -6.72
CA ARG A 91 2.33 -11.92 -6.43
C ARG A 91 2.76 -12.83 -7.58
N GLY A 92 1.94 -12.97 -8.63
CA GLY A 92 2.24 -13.74 -9.83
C GLY A 92 2.20 -15.25 -9.61
N PHE A 93 1.11 -15.78 -9.04
CA PHE A 93 0.84 -17.24 -9.10
C PHE A 93 0.11 -17.62 -10.39
N ALA A 94 -0.67 -16.71 -10.99
CA ALA A 94 -1.19 -16.90 -12.34
C ALA A 94 -0.03 -16.94 -13.36
N ASP A 95 0.85 -15.95 -13.29
CA ASP A 95 1.98 -15.73 -14.20
C ASP A 95 3.28 -16.42 -13.70
N VAL A 96 3.15 -17.57 -13.01
CA VAL A 96 4.26 -18.23 -12.28
C VAL A 96 5.27 -18.93 -13.19
N ASP A 97 4.82 -19.38 -14.35
CA ASP A 97 5.63 -19.98 -15.41
C ASP A 97 6.40 -18.92 -16.19
N ILE A 98 5.80 -17.77 -16.48
CA ILE A 98 6.50 -16.60 -17.01
C ILE A 98 7.58 -16.15 -16.03
N LYS A 99 7.24 -16.06 -14.74
CA LYS A 99 8.15 -15.51 -13.72
C LYS A 99 9.28 -16.46 -13.27
N TRP A 100 9.12 -17.78 -13.38
CA TRP A 100 10.09 -18.75 -12.84
C TRP A 100 10.38 -19.95 -13.76
N GLY A 101 9.89 -19.92 -15.00
CA GLY A 101 10.01 -21.02 -15.96
C GLY A 101 11.21 -20.92 -16.89
N ASP A 102 11.67 -19.71 -17.22
CA ASP A 102 12.90 -19.53 -17.99
C ASP A 102 14.13 -19.61 -17.06
N PRO A 103 15.04 -20.59 -17.23
CA PRO A 103 16.23 -20.73 -16.37
C PRO A 103 17.36 -19.74 -16.71
N TRP A 104 17.21 -18.92 -17.75
CA TRP A 104 18.14 -17.85 -18.10
C TRP A 104 17.79 -16.53 -17.41
N ASP A 105 16.58 -16.35 -16.87
CA ASP A 105 16.14 -15.06 -16.33
C ASP A 105 16.89 -14.63 -15.06
N CYS A 106 17.27 -13.35 -15.04
CA CYS A 106 18.09 -12.74 -14.01
C CYS A 106 17.27 -12.32 -12.80
N HIS A 107 17.19 -13.21 -11.81
CA HIS A 107 16.55 -12.95 -10.52
C HIS A 107 17.35 -12.05 -9.59
N PHE A 108 16.63 -11.26 -8.79
CA PHE A 108 17.22 -10.28 -7.87
C PHE A 108 16.91 -10.62 -6.40
N PRO A 109 17.67 -11.49 -5.73
CA PRO A 109 17.49 -11.75 -4.30
C PRO A 109 18.00 -10.58 -3.43
N LEU A 110 17.35 -10.32 -2.29
CA LEU A 110 17.90 -9.38 -1.30
C LEU A 110 19.15 -9.98 -0.62
N ILE A 111 19.09 -11.28 -0.29
CA ILE A 111 20.23 -12.01 0.27
C ILE A 111 21.01 -12.61 -0.90
N HIS A 112 22.12 -11.95 -1.23
CA HIS A 112 23.03 -12.36 -2.29
C HIS A 112 23.42 -13.84 -2.16
N GLY A 113 23.30 -14.60 -3.25
CA GLY A 113 23.56 -16.05 -3.27
C GLY A 113 22.33 -16.94 -3.00
N MET A 114 21.18 -16.39 -2.61
CA MET A 114 19.91 -17.15 -2.74
C MET A 114 19.64 -17.46 -4.22
N LYS A 115 19.19 -18.68 -4.51
CA LYS A 115 18.74 -19.11 -5.84
C LYS A 115 17.33 -19.67 -5.75
N SER A 116 16.57 -19.53 -6.84
CA SER A 116 15.27 -20.17 -7.01
C SER A 116 15.43 -21.69 -7.16
N PRO A 117 14.55 -22.51 -6.55
CA PRO A 117 14.40 -23.90 -6.94
C PRO A 117 13.67 -23.98 -8.30
N SER A 118 13.68 -25.15 -8.93
CA SER A 118 13.02 -25.34 -10.23
C SER A 118 11.52 -25.05 -10.18
N LEU A 119 10.95 -24.63 -11.32
CA LEU A 119 9.54 -24.23 -11.47
C LEU A 119 8.52 -25.13 -10.73
N PRO A 120 8.58 -26.49 -10.77
CA PRO A 120 7.65 -27.33 -10.01
C PRO A 120 7.65 -27.08 -8.50
N TRP A 121 8.82 -26.82 -7.91
CA TRP A 121 8.93 -26.47 -6.49
C TRP A 121 8.43 -25.05 -6.21
N MET A 122 8.64 -24.09 -7.12
CA MET A 122 8.04 -22.75 -6.98
C MET A 122 6.51 -22.83 -7.02
N ILE A 123 5.93 -23.59 -7.97
CA ILE A 123 4.49 -23.86 -8.03
C ILE A 123 3.98 -24.47 -6.71
N MET A 124 4.70 -25.43 -6.11
CA MET A 124 4.35 -25.98 -4.80
C MET A 124 4.39 -24.93 -3.67
N ILE A 125 5.43 -24.08 -3.63
CA ILE A 125 5.57 -23.02 -2.61
C ILE A 125 4.42 -22.01 -2.72
N TYR A 126 4.07 -21.57 -3.94
CA TYR A 126 2.92 -20.70 -4.18
C TYR A 126 1.59 -21.40 -3.85
N THR A 127 1.43 -22.68 -4.16
CA THR A 127 0.23 -23.47 -3.81
C THR A 127 0.03 -23.54 -2.29
N VAL A 128 1.10 -23.79 -1.53
CA VAL A 128 1.05 -23.80 -0.05
C VAL A 128 0.72 -22.40 0.49
N MET A 129 1.27 -21.34 -0.11
CA MET A 129 0.93 -19.96 0.24
C MET A 129 -0.56 -19.65 0.02
N TRP A 130 -1.10 -20.04 -1.14
CA TRP A 130 -2.49 -19.81 -1.53
C TRP A 130 -3.48 -20.58 -0.66
N ILE A 131 -3.21 -21.85 -0.38
CA ILE A 131 -3.98 -22.66 0.58
C ILE A 131 -3.89 -22.05 2.00
N GLY A 132 -2.73 -21.51 2.37
CA GLY A 132 -2.55 -20.73 3.60
C GLY A 132 -3.47 -19.51 3.68
N ALA A 133 -3.55 -18.71 2.61
CA ALA A 133 -4.46 -17.56 2.53
C ALA A 133 -5.93 -17.98 2.66
N PHE A 134 -6.33 -19.07 2.01
CA PHE A 134 -7.69 -19.61 2.09
C PHE A 134 -8.02 -20.15 3.50
N GLY A 135 -7.08 -20.83 4.15
CA GLY A 135 -7.19 -21.24 5.55
C GLY A 135 -7.28 -20.07 6.53
N ILE A 136 -6.56 -18.96 6.26
CA ILE A 136 -6.71 -17.69 7.00
C ILE A 136 -8.12 -17.13 6.81
N ALA A 137 -8.65 -17.12 5.58
CA ALA A 137 -9.98 -16.62 5.26
C ALA A 137 -11.09 -17.40 5.98
N LEU A 138 -11.04 -18.73 5.95
CA LEU A 138 -11.99 -19.61 6.64
C LEU A 138 -11.76 -19.72 8.16
N GLY A 139 -10.56 -19.39 8.65
CA GLY A 139 -10.17 -19.65 10.03
C GLY A 139 -10.21 -21.14 10.36
N LEU A 140 -9.61 -21.95 9.48
CA LEU A 140 -9.44 -23.40 9.64
C LEU A 140 -7.98 -23.70 9.99
N HIS A 141 -7.74 -24.43 11.08
CA HIS A 141 -6.43 -24.65 11.67
C HIS A 141 -5.57 -23.37 11.70
N PHE A 142 -6.15 -22.26 12.16
CA PHE A 142 -5.72 -20.89 11.85
C PHE A 142 -4.22 -20.64 12.04
N LYS A 143 -3.60 -21.16 13.11
CA LYS A 143 -2.16 -21.00 13.38
C LYS A 143 -1.26 -21.72 12.38
N ILE A 144 -1.73 -22.82 11.78
CA ILE A 144 -1.05 -23.56 10.71
C ILE A 144 -1.28 -22.87 9.37
N ALA A 145 -2.52 -22.44 9.08
CA ALA A 145 -2.81 -21.66 7.87
C ALA A 145 -1.97 -20.37 7.78
N CYS A 146 -1.80 -19.67 8.90
CA CYS A 146 -0.86 -18.55 8.99
C CYS A 146 0.60 -18.96 8.71
N ALA A 147 1.08 -20.10 9.19
CA ALA A 147 2.43 -20.57 8.89
C ALA A 147 2.61 -20.88 7.40
N CYS A 148 1.64 -21.58 6.80
CA CYS A 148 1.61 -21.92 5.37
C CYS A 148 1.54 -20.69 4.46
N PHE A 149 0.95 -19.58 4.91
CA PHE A 149 1.03 -18.31 4.19
C PHE A 149 2.37 -17.60 4.44
N VAL A 150 2.68 -17.29 5.70
CA VAL A 150 3.74 -16.34 6.09
C VAL A 150 5.14 -16.83 5.73
N LEU A 151 5.41 -18.14 5.82
CA LEU A 151 6.74 -18.68 5.54
C LEU A 151 7.07 -18.65 4.02
N PRO A 152 6.22 -19.19 3.11
CA PRO A 152 6.33 -18.93 1.68
C PRO A 152 6.33 -17.45 1.31
N TYR A 153 5.51 -16.61 1.95
CA TYR A 153 5.42 -15.18 1.62
C TYR A 153 6.76 -14.47 1.83
N TRP A 154 7.38 -14.63 3.01
CA TRP A 154 8.70 -14.03 3.26
C TRP A 154 9.82 -14.69 2.47
N TYR A 155 9.70 -15.96 2.09
CA TYR A 155 10.65 -16.61 1.19
C TYR A 155 10.60 -16.02 -0.23
N ILE A 156 9.42 -16.00 -0.86
CA ILE A 156 9.21 -15.41 -2.20
C ILE A 156 9.55 -13.92 -2.20
N PHE A 157 9.28 -13.21 -1.10
CA PHE A 157 9.76 -11.85 -0.88
C PHE A 157 11.30 -11.82 -0.98
N LEU A 158 12.03 -12.40 -0.02
CA LEU A 158 13.50 -12.34 0.06
C LEU A 158 14.23 -12.82 -1.21
N LEU A 159 13.63 -13.75 -1.95
CA LEU A 159 14.15 -14.30 -3.20
C LEU A 159 14.12 -13.31 -4.37
N GLU A 160 13.22 -12.31 -4.38
CA GLU A 160 13.00 -11.47 -5.57
C GLU A 160 12.51 -10.04 -5.25
N LYS A 161 13.45 -9.10 -5.07
CA LYS A 161 13.22 -7.68 -4.73
C LYS A 161 12.77 -6.79 -5.90
N SER A 162 12.89 -7.22 -7.16
CA SER A 162 12.46 -6.39 -8.31
C SER A 162 10.93 -6.16 -8.34
N TYR A 163 10.13 -7.08 -7.78
CA TYR A 163 8.66 -6.96 -7.77
C TYR A 163 8.07 -6.37 -6.46
N TRP A 164 8.87 -6.05 -5.45
CA TRP A 164 8.33 -5.56 -4.16
C TRP A 164 7.68 -4.19 -4.27
N ASN A 165 6.68 -3.91 -3.44
CA ASN A 165 6.26 -2.54 -3.13
C ASN A 165 5.94 -2.43 -1.62
N ASN A 166 5.65 -1.20 -1.17
CA ASN A 166 5.34 -0.93 0.25
C ASN A 166 4.08 -1.70 0.73
N HIS A 167 3.19 -2.09 -0.17
CA HIS A 167 2.01 -2.91 0.13
C HIS A 167 2.39 -4.39 0.30
N THR A 168 3.32 -4.92 -0.49
CA THR A 168 3.92 -6.26 -0.28
C THR A 168 4.52 -6.38 1.12
N TYR A 169 5.30 -5.37 1.54
CA TYR A 169 5.88 -5.34 2.90
C TYR A 169 4.78 -5.24 3.98
N LEU A 170 3.77 -4.39 3.78
CA LEU A 170 2.60 -4.28 4.67
C LEU A 170 1.89 -5.63 4.85
N TYR A 171 1.59 -6.36 3.77
CA TYR A 171 0.82 -7.61 3.85
C TYR A 171 1.61 -8.70 4.57
N GLY A 172 2.91 -8.82 4.30
CA GLY A 172 3.81 -9.71 5.03
C GLY A 172 3.79 -9.42 6.54
N ILE A 173 3.86 -8.16 6.94
CA ILE A 173 3.72 -7.76 8.35
C ILE A 173 2.33 -8.11 8.89
N VAL A 174 1.25 -7.69 8.23
CA VAL A 174 -0.12 -7.87 8.72
C VAL A 174 -0.47 -9.36 8.88
N ALA A 175 -0.04 -10.21 7.96
CA ALA A 175 -0.20 -11.67 8.08
C ALA A 175 0.64 -12.25 9.25
N THR A 176 1.87 -11.76 9.44
CA THR A 176 2.73 -12.14 10.59
C THR A 176 2.11 -11.70 11.93
N LEU A 177 1.49 -10.52 11.97
CA LEU A 177 0.73 -10.05 13.14
C LEU A 177 -0.50 -10.91 13.39
N PHE A 178 -1.29 -11.23 12.35
CA PHE A 178 -2.42 -12.16 12.46
C PHE A 178 -1.99 -13.53 12.99
N TRP A 179 -0.83 -14.06 12.59
CA TRP A 179 -0.28 -15.31 13.12
C TRP A 179 -0.07 -15.26 14.64
N GLY A 180 0.27 -14.09 15.19
CA GLY A 180 0.28 -13.85 16.64
C GLY A 180 -1.13 -13.89 17.27
N THR A 181 -2.14 -13.27 16.64
CA THR A 181 -3.48 -13.04 17.21
C THR A 181 -4.34 -14.30 17.46
N GLU A 182 -5.37 -14.17 18.29
CA GLU A 182 -6.46 -15.14 18.52
C GLU A 182 -7.67 -14.90 17.58
N ALA A 183 -7.43 -14.53 16.32
CA ALA A 183 -8.49 -14.17 15.35
C ALA A 183 -9.40 -15.33 14.91
N ASN A 184 -9.14 -16.55 15.40
CA ASN A 184 -9.95 -17.76 15.19
C ASN A 184 -11.12 -17.92 16.18
N LYS A 185 -11.27 -17.05 17.19
CA LYS A 185 -12.40 -17.11 18.14
C LYS A 185 -13.75 -16.61 17.58
N TYR A 186 -13.82 -16.15 16.32
CA TYR A 186 -15.08 -15.74 15.69
C TYR A 186 -15.05 -15.88 14.16
N PHE A 187 -16.22 -16.18 13.58
CA PHE A 187 -16.44 -16.32 12.12
C PHE A 187 -15.42 -17.25 11.45
N ALA A 188 -15.03 -18.32 12.15
CA ALA A 188 -13.97 -19.24 11.81
C ALA A 188 -14.49 -20.68 11.95
N LEU A 189 -14.04 -21.60 11.09
CA LEU A 189 -14.43 -23.02 11.20
C LEU A 189 -13.92 -23.66 12.50
N ASP A 190 -12.74 -23.25 12.98
CA ASP A 190 -12.17 -23.65 14.28
C ASP A 190 -13.05 -23.24 15.49
N ALA A 191 -13.95 -22.26 15.34
CA ALA A 191 -14.63 -21.61 16.47
C ALA A 191 -15.61 -22.54 17.23
N SER A 192 -16.06 -23.63 16.61
CA SER A 192 -16.89 -24.66 17.26
C SER A 192 -16.16 -25.29 18.47
N ASN A 193 -14.89 -25.66 18.30
CA ASN A 193 -14.02 -26.18 19.35
C ASN A 193 -13.58 -25.08 20.34
N ALA A 194 -13.46 -23.83 19.89
CA ALA A 194 -13.03 -22.70 20.70
C ALA A 194 -14.03 -22.29 21.80
N THR A 195 -15.27 -22.77 21.76
CA THR A 195 -16.31 -22.58 22.80
C THR A 195 -15.87 -23.00 24.21
N ARG A 196 -14.81 -23.81 24.32
CA ARG A 196 -14.23 -24.29 25.59
C ARG A 196 -13.25 -23.28 26.22
N ASP A 197 -12.79 -22.27 25.49
CA ASP A 197 -11.62 -21.43 25.83
C ASP A 197 -11.90 -19.91 25.80
N GLY A 198 -13.14 -19.55 26.15
CA GLY A 198 -13.59 -18.21 26.52
C GLY A 198 -13.89 -17.23 25.37
N ASP A 199 -15.08 -16.63 25.41
CA ASP A 199 -15.66 -15.71 24.40
C ASP A 199 -14.93 -14.35 24.21
N SER A 200 -13.68 -14.21 24.65
CA SER A 200 -12.93 -12.96 24.56
C SER A 200 -11.48 -13.14 24.12
N VAL A 201 -10.95 -12.07 23.54
CA VAL A 201 -9.54 -11.91 23.17
C VAL A 201 -8.94 -10.71 23.92
N PRO A 202 -7.64 -10.74 24.29
CA PRO A 202 -6.91 -9.58 24.77
C PRO A 202 -6.99 -8.39 23.80
N TYR A 203 -7.16 -7.18 24.31
CA TYR A 203 -7.22 -5.96 23.49
C TYR A 203 -5.99 -5.74 22.59
N TRP A 204 -4.82 -6.27 22.95
CA TRP A 204 -3.61 -6.13 22.14
C TRP A 204 -3.75 -6.66 20.70
N ASN A 205 -4.60 -7.68 20.49
CA ASN A 205 -4.93 -8.21 19.17
C ASN A 205 -5.47 -7.12 18.23
N TYR A 206 -6.32 -6.23 18.77
CA TYR A 206 -6.82 -5.05 18.05
C TYR A 206 -5.80 -3.92 18.01
N PHE A 207 -5.07 -3.67 19.11
CA PHE A 207 -4.08 -2.60 19.19
C PHE A 207 -3.02 -2.71 18.10
N ILE A 208 -2.42 -3.90 17.91
CA ILE A 208 -1.28 -4.05 16.99
C ILE A 208 -1.68 -3.95 15.51
N LEU A 209 -2.87 -4.44 15.15
CA LEU A 209 -3.40 -4.29 13.79
C LEU A 209 -3.83 -2.85 13.52
N LYS A 210 -4.51 -2.18 14.48
CA LYS A 210 -4.81 -0.74 14.37
C LYS A 210 -3.55 0.11 14.27
N PHE A 211 -2.51 -0.24 15.04
CA PHE A 211 -1.22 0.42 14.97
C PHE A 211 -0.58 0.26 13.58
N GLN A 212 -0.58 -0.93 12.99
CA GLN A 212 0.04 -1.14 11.68
C GLN A 212 -0.62 -0.32 10.57
N PHE A 213 -1.95 -0.28 10.53
CA PHE A 213 -2.67 0.57 9.58
C PHE A 213 -2.63 2.07 9.93
N PHE A 214 -2.47 2.45 11.20
CA PHE A 214 -2.18 3.83 11.57
C PHE A 214 -0.79 4.27 11.09
N ALA A 215 0.23 3.43 11.30
CA ALA A 215 1.61 3.70 10.93
C ALA A 215 1.75 3.85 9.41
N LEU A 216 1.08 3.01 8.62
CA LEU A 216 0.96 3.13 7.16
C LEU A 216 0.64 4.56 6.71
N TYR A 217 -0.51 5.12 7.11
CA TYR A 217 -0.91 6.46 6.67
C TYR A 217 -0.01 7.54 7.27
N PHE A 218 0.31 7.45 8.56
CA PHE A 218 1.09 8.48 9.23
C PHE A 218 2.54 8.58 8.70
N LEU A 219 3.18 7.45 8.40
CA LEU A 219 4.50 7.42 7.75
C LEU A 219 4.43 7.91 6.30
N ALA A 220 3.37 7.56 5.55
CA ALA A 220 3.15 8.09 4.20
C ALA A 220 3.03 9.63 4.22
N GLY A 221 2.24 10.18 5.15
CA GLY A 221 2.11 11.61 5.37
C GLY A 221 3.43 12.27 5.76
N LEU A 222 4.24 11.62 6.62
CA LEU A 222 5.58 12.11 6.95
C LEU A 222 6.53 12.12 5.76
N LYS A 223 6.58 11.07 4.92
CA LYS A 223 7.40 11.07 3.69
C LYS A 223 6.90 12.12 2.67
N LYS A 224 5.58 12.33 2.57
CA LYS A 224 4.95 13.42 1.78
C LYS A 224 5.17 14.85 2.31
N SER A 225 5.82 15.03 3.48
CA SER A 225 6.22 16.37 3.96
C SER A 225 7.49 16.93 3.29
N GLY A 226 8.14 16.14 2.43
CA GLY A 226 9.30 16.58 1.65
C GLY A 226 8.94 17.62 0.58
N ARG A 227 9.87 18.54 0.30
CA ARG A 227 9.73 19.59 -0.73
C ARG A 227 9.28 19.05 -2.09
N GLU A 228 9.88 17.95 -2.53
CA GLU A 228 9.56 17.27 -3.80
C GLU A 228 8.06 17.01 -3.98
N TRP A 229 7.35 16.68 -2.89
CA TRP A 229 5.90 16.48 -2.89
C TRP A 229 5.14 17.81 -2.68
N LEU A 230 5.53 18.63 -1.70
CA LEU A 230 4.80 19.88 -1.40
C LEU A 230 4.93 20.97 -2.47
N GLU A 231 5.95 20.87 -3.34
CA GLU A 231 6.21 21.76 -4.49
C GLU A 231 5.64 21.19 -5.81
N GLY A 232 5.11 19.95 -5.82
CA GLY A 232 4.43 19.35 -6.97
C GLY A 232 5.30 18.57 -7.96
N TYR A 233 6.55 18.25 -7.62
CA TYR A 233 7.48 17.53 -8.50
C TYR A 233 7.41 15.99 -8.41
N SER A 234 6.63 15.46 -7.46
CA SER A 234 6.29 14.03 -7.38
C SER A 234 5.09 13.72 -8.30
N MET A 235 5.04 12.55 -8.96
CA MET A 235 3.85 12.07 -9.69
C MET A 235 3.14 13.14 -10.57
N MET A 236 3.94 13.96 -11.26
CA MET A 236 3.46 15.07 -12.08
C MET A 236 2.41 14.60 -13.11
N ASN A 237 1.46 15.49 -13.43
CA ASN A 237 0.39 15.26 -14.40
C ASN A 237 -0.70 14.24 -13.99
N LEU A 238 -0.68 13.70 -12.78
CA LEU A 238 -1.72 12.76 -12.31
C LEU A 238 -3.14 13.39 -12.33
N SER A 239 -3.23 14.71 -12.13
CA SER A 239 -4.44 15.53 -12.31
C SER A 239 -5.06 15.50 -13.71
N ARG A 240 -4.33 15.07 -14.75
CA ARG A 240 -4.87 14.93 -16.11
C ARG A 240 -5.93 13.84 -16.18
N HIS A 241 -5.84 12.79 -15.36
CA HIS A 241 -6.69 11.59 -15.39
C HIS A 241 -8.20 11.87 -15.16
N TRP A 242 -9.07 11.06 -15.78
CA TRP A 242 -10.54 11.26 -15.80
C TRP A 242 -11.18 11.33 -14.41
N VAL A 243 -10.59 10.63 -13.44
CA VAL A 243 -11.00 10.62 -12.03
C VAL A 243 -11.10 12.03 -11.42
N PHE A 244 -10.28 12.99 -11.89
CA PHE A 244 -10.28 14.36 -11.39
C PHE A 244 -11.23 15.31 -12.16
N TYR A 245 -11.92 14.86 -13.20
CA TYR A 245 -12.81 15.72 -13.99
C TYR A 245 -13.90 16.45 -13.17
N PRO A 246 -14.47 15.89 -12.09
CA PRO A 246 -15.40 16.65 -11.23
C PRO A 246 -14.79 17.90 -10.59
N PHE A 247 -13.47 17.95 -10.37
CA PHE A 247 -12.78 19.14 -9.86
C PHE A 247 -12.48 20.17 -10.96
N LYS A 248 -12.40 19.76 -12.24
CA LYS A 248 -12.17 20.65 -13.40
C LYS A 248 -13.32 21.64 -13.67
N ILE A 249 -14.44 21.49 -12.95
CA ILE A 249 -15.54 22.46 -12.91
C ILE A 249 -15.13 23.75 -12.18
N PHE A 250 -14.18 23.68 -11.24
CA PHE A 250 -13.82 24.80 -10.34
C PHE A 250 -12.31 25.11 -10.29
N LEU A 251 -11.44 24.20 -10.76
CA LEU A 251 -9.98 24.30 -10.66
C LEU A 251 -9.32 23.95 -12.01
N SER A 252 -8.20 24.62 -12.33
CA SER A 252 -7.34 24.22 -13.44
C SER A 252 -6.65 22.87 -13.17
N THR A 253 -6.12 22.21 -14.20
CA THR A 253 -5.36 20.95 -14.07
C THR A 253 -4.20 21.10 -13.06
N GLU A 254 -3.43 22.19 -13.16
CA GLU A 254 -2.33 22.52 -12.23
C GLU A 254 -2.82 22.74 -10.79
N GLN A 255 -3.94 23.46 -10.61
CA GLN A 255 -4.53 23.68 -9.29
C GLN A 255 -5.05 22.38 -8.67
N ILE A 256 -5.55 21.43 -9.47
CA ILE A 256 -5.93 20.09 -9.01
C ILE A 256 -4.68 19.32 -8.59
N ASP A 257 -3.61 19.36 -9.37
CA ASP A 257 -2.36 18.67 -9.05
C ASP A 257 -1.76 19.19 -7.74
N PHE A 258 -1.66 20.51 -7.58
CA PHE A 258 -1.12 21.12 -6.37
C PHE A 258 -2.06 20.95 -5.16
N LEU A 259 -3.35 21.27 -5.27
CA LEU A 259 -4.25 21.30 -4.11
C LEU A 259 -4.83 19.93 -3.75
N ILE A 260 -5.18 19.10 -4.74
CA ILE A 260 -5.90 17.83 -4.53
C ILE A 260 -4.95 16.63 -4.50
N VAL A 261 -4.02 16.52 -5.45
CA VAL A 261 -3.04 15.41 -5.44
C VAL A 261 -2.02 15.65 -4.31
N HIS A 262 -1.34 16.79 -4.33
CA HIS A 262 -0.23 17.04 -3.41
C HIS A 262 -0.68 17.47 -2.00
N TRP A 263 -1.31 18.64 -1.83
CA TRP A 263 -1.61 19.18 -0.51
C TRP A 263 -2.70 18.39 0.24
N PHE A 264 -3.84 18.08 -0.39
CA PHE A 264 -4.85 17.23 0.24
C PHE A 264 -4.33 15.81 0.49
N GLY A 265 -3.59 15.19 -0.45
CA GLY A 265 -2.99 13.87 -0.26
C GLY A 265 -2.03 13.81 0.94
N PHE A 266 -1.17 14.82 1.11
CA PHE A 266 -0.29 14.97 2.28
C PHE A 266 -1.08 15.11 3.59
N ILE A 267 -2.02 16.06 3.65
CA ILE A 267 -2.81 16.34 4.86
C ILE A 267 -3.68 15.12 5.22
N PHE A 268 -4.25 14.44 4.23
CA PHE A 268 -5.09 13.27 4.42
C PHE A 268 -4.30 12.11 5.04
N ASP A 269 -3.19 11.68 4.42
CA ASP A 269 -2.36 10.59 4.94
C ASP A 269 -1.87 10.89 6.37
N LEU A 270 -1.40 12.12 6.62
CA LEU A 270 -0.90 12.52 7.94
C LEU A 270 -1.98 12.54 9.04
N SER A 271 -3.26 12.75 8.70
CA SER A 271 -4.34 12.99 9.68
C SER A 271 -5.38 11.87 9.81
N VAL A 272 -5.67 11.12 8.74
CA VAL A 272 -6.77 10.14 8.69
C VAL A 272 -6.66 9.07 9.79
N GLY A 273 -5.45 8.60 10.06
CA GLY A 273 -5.18 7.62 11.11
C GLY A 273 -5.61 8.10 12.51
N PHE A 274 -5.41 9.38 12.83
CA PHE A 274 -5.89 9.97 14.08
C PHE A 274 -7.41 10.09 14.09
N TRP A 275 -8.01 10.59 13.01
CA TRP A 275 -9.46 10.81 12.93
C TRP A 275 -10.27 9.50 12.97
N MET A 276 -9.73 8.39 12.46
CA MET A 276 -10.34 7.06 12.56
C MET A 276 -10.30 6.47 13.99
N LEU A 277 -9.30 6.83 14.80
CA LEU A 277 -9.22 6.41 16.20
C LEU A 277 -10.29 7.12 17.06
N LEU A 278 -10.48 8.43 16.86
CA LEU A 278 -11.42 9.26 17.63
C LEU A 278 -12.90 8.94 17.33
N GLU A 279 -13.70 8.67 18.36
CA GLU A 279 -15.09 8.18 18.21
C GLU A 279 -16.01 9.10 17.39
N LYS A 280 -15.82 10.43 17.46
CA LYS A 280 -16.68 11.41 16.80
C LYS A 280 -16.42 11.55 15.30
N THR A 281 -15.16 11.53 14.89
CA THR A 281 -14.74 11.73 13.49
C THR A 281 -14.70 10.42 12.69
N ARG A 282 -14.63 9.28 13.37
CA ARG A 282 -14.49 7.94 12.77
C ARG A 282 -15.36 7.70 11.53
N ILE A 283 -16.67 7.92 11.62
CA ILE A 283 -17.58 7.63 10.49
C ILE A 283 -17.35 8.59 9.31
N PRO A 284 -17.32 9.94 9.48
CA PRO A 284 -16.87 10.85 8.43
C PRO A 284 -15.52 10.46 7.80
N SER A 285 -14.51 10.13 8.62
CA SER A 285 -13.18 9.76 8.11
C SER A 285 -13.18 8.42 7.37
N MET A 286 -14.02 7.47 7.75
CA MET A 286 -14.23 6.23 6.99
C MET A 286 -14.86 6.51 5.62
N VAL A 287 -15.76 7.49 5.50
CA VAL A 287 -16.32 7.91 4.20
C VAL A 287 -15.26 8.57 3.32
N PHE A 288 -14.49 9.53 3.84
CA PHE A 288 -13.38 10.15 3.08
C PHE A 288 -12.29 9.13 2.69
N CYS A 289 -11.93 8.22 3.60
CA CYS A 289 -10.99 7.13 3.33
C CYS A 289 -11.51 6.14 2.28
N THR A 290 -12.83 5.88 2.27
CA THR A 290 -13.47 5.07 1.23
C THR A 290 -13.39 5.75 -0.14
N ALA A 291 -13.69 7.05 -0.21
CA ALA A 291 -13.59 7.83 -1.44
C ALA A 291 -12.14 7.89 -1.96
N PHE A 292 -11.17 8.19 -1.09
CA PHE A 292 -9.75 8.23 -1.43
C PHE A 292 -9.22 6.89 -1.96
N HIS A 293 -9.61 5.75 -1.35
CA HIS A 293 -9.20 4.45 -1.83
C HIS A 293 -9.85 4.04 -3.16
N PHE A 294 -11.12 4.37 -3.40
CA PHE A 294 -11.71 4.19 -4.74
C PHE A 294 -11.13 5.14 -5.79
N MET A 295 -10.71 6.34 -5.40
CA MET A 295 -9.99 7.27 -6.27
C MET A 295 -8.64 6.67 -6.69
N ASN A 296 -7.85 6.22 -5.72
CA ASN A 296 -6.55 5.59 -5.95
C ASN A 296 -6.67 4.26 -6.72
N SER A 297 -7.66 3.42 -6.42
CA SER A 297 -7.86 2.17 -7.14
C SER A 297 -8.12 2.43 -8.63
N ARG A 298 -8.77 3.55 -8.99
CA ARG A 298 -8.99 3.95 -10.39
C ARG A 298 -7.82 4.70 -11.02
N LEU A 299 -7.02 5.43 -10.25
CA LEU A 299 -5.80 6.09 -10.75
C LEU A 299 -4.71 5.09 -11.14
N PHE A 300 -4.65 3.94 -10.47
CA PHE A 300 -3.66 2.90 -10.72
C PHE A 300 -4.27 1.60 -11.30
N SER A 301 -5.54 1.67 -11.77
CA SER A 301 -6.18 0.65 -12.62
C SER A 301 -5.63 0.70 -14.05
N ILE A 302 -4.38 0.27 -14.27
CA ILE A 302 -3.90 -0.02 -15.62
C ILE A 302 -4.16 -1.50 -15.92
N GLU A 303 -5.00 -1.72 -16.93
CA GLU A 303 -5.39 -2.94 -17.64
C GLU A 303 -5.92 -4.15 -16.83
N LYS A 304 -5.21 -4.69 -15.81
CA LYS A 304 -5.77 -5.76 -14.97
C LYS A 304 -6.87 -5.17 -14.04
N ILE A 305 -8.03 -5.82 -13.99
CA ILE A 305 -9.25 -5.37 -13.28
C ILE A 305 -9.06 -5.21 -11.75
N PHE A 306 -7.98 -5.78 -11.19
CA PHE A 306 -7.62 -5.73 -9.77
C PHE A 306 -6.28 -5.05 -9.48
N SER A 307 -5.67 -4.34 -10.46
CA SER A 307 -4.40 -3.63 -10.28
C SER A 307 -4.44 -2.71 -9.04
N GLY A 308 -3.61 -3.03 -8.04
CA GLY A 308 -3.65 -2.39 -6.73
C GLY A 308 -4.63 -3.05 -5.76
N MET A 309 -4.21 -4.16 -5.13
CA MET A 309 -4.93 -4.75 -3.99
C MET A 309 -5.00 -3.84 -2.74
N PHE A 310 -4.17 -2.80 -2.68
CA PHE A 310 -3.96 -1.96 -1.50
C PHE A 310 -5.22 -1.20 -1.02
N PRO A 311 -5.96 -0.48 -1.89
CA PRO A 311 -7.30 0.02 -1.59
C PRO A 311 -8.22 -1.00 -0.95
N TYR A 312 -8.30 -2.22 -1.50
CA TYR A 312 -9.22 -3.26 -1.02
C TYR A 312 -8.80 -3.80 0.35
N VAL A 313 -7.50 -3.99 0.61
CA VAL A 313 -6.97 -4.36 1.92
C VAL A 313 -7.22 -3.25 2.96
N CYS A 314 -7.10 -1.98 2.57
CA CYS A 314 -7.43 -0.86 3.45
C CYS A 314 -8.93 -0.79 3.77
N LEU A 315 -9.80 -0.90 2.77
CA LEU A 315 -11.26 -0.88 2.92
C LEU A 315 -11.77 -2.03 3.79
N THR A 316 -11.23 -3.24 3.61
CA THR A 316 -11.65 -4.45 4.35
C THR A 316 -11.14 -4.49 5.79
N THR A 317 -10.02 -3.84 6.11
CA THR A 317 -9.48 -3.76 7.47
C THR A 317 -9.96 -2.51 8.23
N MET A 318 -10.42 -1.46 7.54
CA MET A 318 -11.02 -0.25 8.11
C MET A 318 -12.10 -0.52 9.19
N PRO A 319 -13.00 -1.52 9.09
CA PRO A 319 -13.96 -1.86 10.15
C PRO A 319 -13.34 -2.28 11.49
N LEU A 320 -12.05 -2.63 11.56
CA LEU A 320 -11.35 -2.83 12.83
C LEU A 320 -11.46 -1.60 13.72
N PHE A 321 -11.41 -0.40 13.14
CA PHE A 321 -11.42 0.87 13.88
C PHE A 321 -12.74 1.13 14.62
N CYS A 322 -13.85 0.52 14.18
CA CYS A 322 -15.16 0.56 14.82
C CYS A 322 -15.21 -0.10 16.21
N ARG A 323 -16.40 -0.06 16.82
CA ARG A 323 -16.71 -0.79 18.06
C ARG A 323 -16.60 -2.28 17.81
N VAL A 324 -15.84 -3.01 18.62
CA VAL A 324 -15.50 -4.43 18.40
C VAL A 324 -16.69 -5.37 18.25
N ASP A 325 -17.85 -5.00 18.82
CA ASP A 325 -19.11 -5.73 18.80
C ASP A 325 -20.01 -5.40 17.58
N TRP A 326 -19.53 -4.61 16.61
CA TRP A 326 -20.31 -4.19 15.44
C TRP A 326 -20.93 -5.34 14.63
N PRO A 327 -20.26 -6.50 14.38
CA PRO A 327 -20.86 -7.57 13.57
C PRO A 327 -22.05 -8.22 14.30
N ARG A 328 -21.96 -8.36 15.62
CA ARG A 328 -23.05 -8.89 16.45
C ARG A 328 -24.24 -7.94 16.47
N ARG A 329 -24.00 -6.62 16.62
CA ARG A 329 -25.05 -5.59 16.52
C ARG A 329 -25.75 -5.61 15.17
N LEU A 330 -24.98 -5.72 14.09
CA LEU A 330 -25.50 -5.77 12.73
C LEU A 330 -26.36 -7.02 12.49
N GLY A 331 -25.89 -8.20 12.94
CA GLY A 331 -26.68 -9.44 12.90
C GLY A 331 -27.97 -9.37 13.72
N LEU A 332 -27.96 -8.73 14.89
CA LEU A 332 -29.17 -8.47 15.69
C LEU A 332 -30.13 -7.50 15.00
N TYR A 333 -29.62 -6.46 14.34
CA TYR A 333 -30.43 -5.54 13.53
C TYR A 333 -31.10 -6.26 12.35
N PHE A 334 -30.36 -7.07 11.59
CA PHE A 334 -30.93 -7.86 10.49
C PHE A 334 -31.97 -8.89 10.97
N ARG A 335 -31.70 -9.64 12.05
CA ARG A 335 -32.71 -10.54 12.65
C ARG A 335 -33.96 -9.80 13.13
N ARG A 336 -33.80 -8.58 13.69
CA ARG A 336 -34.95 -7.73 14.08
C ARG A 336 -35.72 -7.25 12.86
N LYS A 337 -35.04 -6.83 11.78
CA LYS A 337 -35.70 -6.41 10.53
C LYS A 337 -36.42 -7.58 9.85
N GLN A 338 -35.81 -8.77 9.79
CA GLN A 338 -36.45 -10.00 9.31
C GLN A 338 -37.69 -10.36 10.14
N LYS A 339 -37.60 -10.30 11.48
CA LYS A 339 -38.76 -10.59 12.35
C LYS A 339 -39.89 -9.57 12.19
N ILE A 340 -39.58 -8.30 11.93
CA ILE A 340 -40.59 -7.29 11.59
C ILE A 340 -41.20 -7.58 10.21
N LEU A 341 -40.38 -7.95 9.22
CA LEU A 341 -40.86 -8.27 7.87
C LEU A 341 -41.79 -9.50 7.88
N SER A 342 -41.45 -10.55 8.63
CA SER A 342 -42.30 -11.74 8.79
C SER A 342 -43.56 -11.44 9.60
N VAL A 343 -43.48 -10.60 10.64
CA VAL A 343 -44.70 -10.18 11.38
C VAL A 343 -45.62 -9.38 10.47
N ASN A 344 -45.11 -8.48 9.64
CA ASN A 344 -45.93 -7.73 8.68
C ASN A 344 -46.53 -8.62 7.58
N ALA A 345 -45.78 -9.61 7.07
CA ALA A 345 -46.31 -10.59 6.11
C ALA A 345 -47.49 -11.37 6.71
N ASN A 346 -47.30 -11.97 7.90
CA ASN A 346 -48.36 -12.67 8.61
C ASN A 346 -49.56 -11.77 8.98
N LEU A 347 -49.39 -10.44 9.06
CA LEU A 347 -50.46 -9.47 9.30
C LEU A 347 -51.23 -9.10 8.03
N ILE A 348 -50.61 -9.25 6.86
CA ILE A 348 -51.27 -9.12 5.55
C ILE A 348 -52.10 -10.38 5.29
N ASP A 349 -51.51 -11.57 5.47
CA ASP A 349 -52.22 -12.85 5.31
C ASP A 349 -53.42 -12.95 6.27
N ALA A 350 -53.24 -12.60 7.56
CA ALA A 350 -54.32 -12.60 8.55
C ALA A 350 -55.37 -11.49 8.36
N ASN A 351 -55.16 -10.53 7.45
CA ASN A 351 -56.20 -9.61 6.99
C ASN A 351 -56.92 -10.16 5.76
N ASN A 352 -56.19 -10.74 4.81
CA ASN A 352 -56.77 -11.41 3.64
C ASN A 352 -57.73 -12.54 4.04
N GLU A 353 -57.36 -13.37 5.02
CA GLU A 353 -58.23 -14.42 5.57
C GLU A 353 -59.53 -13.85 6.20
N ARG A 354 -59.46 -12.66 6.80
CA ARG A 354 -60.63 -11.99 7.42
C ARG A 354 -61.56 -11.35 6.39
N GLU A 355 -61.03 -10.84 5.28
CA GLU A 355 -61.88 -10.35 4.19
C GLU A 355 -62.64 -11.51 3.54
N THR A 356 -62.02 -12.69 3.37
CA THR A 356 -62.69 -13.88 2.81
C THR A 356 -63.79 -14.48 3.68
N ASP A 357 -63.65 -14.49 5.01
CA ASP A 357 -64.73 -14.95 5.92
C ASP A 357 -65.93 -13.98 6.00
N SER A 358 -65.79 -12.76 5.46
CA SER A 358 -66.81 -11.68 5.58
C SER A 358 -67.70 -11.48 4.35
N GLN A 359 -67.52 -12.26 3.28
CA GLN A 359 -68.28 -12.13 2.01
C GLN A 359 -69.08 -13.39 1.64
N ALA A 360 -69.40 -14.24 2.62
CA ALA A 360 -70.08 -15.53 2.40
C ALA A 360 -71.57 -15.54 2.76
N GLU A 361 -72.23 -14.39 2.96
CA GLU A 361 -73.68 -14.33 3.19
C GLU A 361 -74.33 -13.05 2.62
N GLU A 362 -75.63 -13.17 2.30
CA GLU A 362 -76.54 -12.18 1.69
C GLU A 362 -76.14 -11.49 0.37
N SER A 363 -76.95 -11.76 -0.67
CA SER A 363 -76.99 -10.99 -1.92
C SER A 363 -78.38 -10.40 -2.11
N MET A 364 -78.50 -9.14 -2.60
CA MET A 364 -79.37 -8.78 -3.72
C MET A 364 -79.42 -7.27 -4.07
N LYS A 365 -79.21 -6.99 -5.37
CA LYS A 365 -79.95 -6.04 -6.24
C LYS A 365 -79.62 -4.52 -6.17
N PRO A 366 -79.89 -3.76 -7.27
CA PRO A 366 -78.83 -2.96 -7.90
C PRO A 366 -79.27 -1.54 -8.38
N ASN A 367 -78.60 -1.03 -9.43
CA ASN A 367 -78.81 0.20 -10.23
C ASN A 367 -77.98 1.43 -9.78
N CYS A 368 -77.47 2.29 -10.69
CA CYS A 368 -77.16 2.14 -12.12
C CYS A 368 -76.15 3.25 -12.57
N LEU A 369 -75.48 3.02 -13.71
CA LEU A 369 -74.76 3.96 -14.61
C LEU A 369 -74.55 5.44 -14.21
N VAL A 370 -73.31 5.93 -14.40
CA VAL A 370 -72.94 6.73 -15.60
C VAL A 370 -71.41 6.77 -15.81
N LEU A 371 -70.99 6.65 -17.07
CA LEU A 371 -69.67 6.97 -17.65
C LEU A 371 -69.94 8.00 -18.76
N PRO A 372 -69.05 8.96 -19.07
CA PRO A 372 -67.84 8.70 -19.90
C PRO A 372 -66.66 9.67 -19.55
N SER A 373 -65.53 9.81 -20.25
CA SER A 373 -64.67 8.97 -21.14
C SER A 373 -63.34 9.70 -21.35
N ASN A 374 -62.30 8.99 -21.80
CA ASN A 374 -61.38 9.29 -22.93
C ASN A 374 -60.20 8.30 -22.82
N GLU A 375 -59.98 7.38 -23.76
CA GLU A 375 -59.45 7.56 -25.13
C GLU A 375 -57.97 8.02 -25.16
N ILE A 376 -57.04 7.44 -25.92
CA ILE A 376 -57.07 6.33 -26.91
C ILE A 376 -55.68 5.64 -26.89
N SER A 377 -55.60 4.35 -26.53
CA SER A 377 -55.29 3.15 -27.35
C SER A 377 -54.31 3.21 -28.56
N ARG A 378 -53.52 2.13 -28.69
CA ARG A 378 -53.02 1.38 -29.90
C ARG A 378 -51.50 1.41 -30.16
N ASN A 379 -50.85 0.35 -30.69
CA ASN A 379 -51.28 -1.04 -31.03
C ASN A 379 -50.07 -2.01 -31.13
N GLU A 380 -50.32 -3.34 -31.05
CA GLU A 380 -49.68 -4.50 -31.77
C GLU A 380 -48.11 -4.61 -31.86
N ALA A 381 -47.43 -5.74 -32.13
CA ALA A 381 -47.71 -7.12 -32.60
C ALA A 381 -46.45 -8.03 -32.29
N ILE A 382 -46.34 -9.37 -32.49
CA ILE A 382 -47.23 -10.54 -32.57
C ILE A 382 -46.38 -11.85 -32.55
N HIS A 383 -46.91 -12.98 -32.03
CA HIS A 383 -46.46 -14.41 -32.21
C HIS A 383 -45.12 -14.88 -31.56
N LYS A 384 -45.08 -15.99 -30.76
CA LYS A 384 -45.12 -17.48 -30.98
C LYS A 384 -43.72 -18.09 -31.25
N GLU A 385 -43.41 -19.37 -30.95
CA GLU A 385 -44.09 -20.57 -30.37
C GLU A 385 -42.99 -21.35 -29.55
N LYS A 386 -43.13 -22.13 -28.46
CA LYS A 386 -44.13 -23.04 -27.83
C LYS A 386 -43.85 -24.55 -28.06
N ALA A 387 -43.13 -25.19 -27.13
CA ALA A 387 -43.10 -26.65 -26.90
C ALA A 387 -42.91 -26.89 -25.37
N THR A 388 -43.57 -27.75 -24.56
CA THR A 388 -44.51 -28.91 -24.63
C THR A 388 -43.92 -30.23 -24.11
N SER A 389 -44.00 -30.42 -22.78
CA SER A 389 -44.25 -31.68 -22.04
C SER A 389 -44.41 -31.26 -20.56
N GLU A 390 -45.41 -31.62 -19.74
CA GLU A 390 -46.14 -32.88 -19.48
C GLU A 390 -45.23 -34.04 -19.04
N GLY A 391 -45.40 -34.64 -17.85
CA GLY A 391 -46.27 -34.30 -16.72
C GLY A 391 -46.55 -35.52 -15.84
N LYS A 392 -46.78 -35.31 -14.52
CA LYS A 392 -47.19 -36.33 -13.53
C LYS A 392 -46.11 -37.42 -13.24
N ASN A 393 -46.15 -38.22 -12.15
CA ASN A 393 -47.15 -38.32 -11.08
C ASN A 393 -46.55 -38.77 -9.71
N GLU A 394 -47.19 -38.33 -8.61
CA GLU A 394 -47.63 -39.14 -7.44
C GLU A 394 -46.68 -40.06 -6.60
N ASN A 395 -46.66 -39.87 -5.26
CA ASN A 395 -47.34 -40.71 -4.23
C ASN A 395 -46.61 -40.94 -2.87
N TYR A 396 -47.36 -40.67 -1.78
CA TYR A 396 -47.46 -41.36 -0.47
C TYR A 396 -46.19 -41.78 0.32
N SER A 397 -45.95 -41.32 1.57
CA SER A 397 -46.60 -41.68 2.87
C SER A 397 -46.00 -42.96 3.53
N VAL A 398 -46.07 -43.27 4.85
CA VAL A 398 -46.72 -42.66 6.03
C VAL A 398 -46.16 -43.26 7.35
N LYS A 399 -46.73 -42.83 8.50
CA LYS A 399 -46.71 -43.42 9.88
C LYS A 399 -45.50 -43.15 10.79
N SER A 400 -45.65 -43.02 12.11
CA SER A 400 -46.79 -42.55 12.96
C SER A 400 -46.45 -42.59 14.45
N LYS A 401 -46.98 -41.63 15.24
CA LYS A 401 -47.47 -41.79 16.64
C LYS A 401 -46.43 -42.23 17.73
N SER A 402 -46.59 -41.99 19.03
CA SER A 402 -47.42 -41.11 19.89
C SER A 402 -46.81 -41.15 21.33
N GLU A 403 -47.36 -40.72 22.48
CA GLU A 403 -48.69 -40.37 23.00
C GLU A 403 -48.63 -39.37 24.18
N LYS A 404 -49.70 -38.56 24.39
CA LYS A 404 -50.26 -38.08 25.69
C LYS A 404 -49.37 -37.14 26.58
N LYS A 405 -49.93 -36.29 27.46
CA LYS A 405 -51.35 -35.96 27.73
C LYS A 405 -51.56 -34.48 28.09
N THR A 406 -52.71 -33.99 27.65
CA THR A 406 -53.43 -32.77 28.00
C THR A 406 -53.59 -32.52 29.50
N ASP A 407 -53.73 -31.24 29.88
CA ASP A 407 -55.01 -30.77 30.44
C ASP A 407 -55.28 -29.28 30.12
N LYS A 408 -56.55 -28.83 30.13
CA LYS A 408 -56.95 -27.48 29.70
C LYS A 408 -58.30 -27.04 30.31
N LYS A 409 -58.34 -25.87 30.96
CA LYS A 409 -59.59 -25.10 31.21
C LYS A 409 -59.33 -23.60 31.33
N ASN A 410 -60.34 -22.81 31.00
CA ASN A 410 -60.30 -21.35 30.95
C ASN A 410 -60.84 -20.73 32.27
N ASN A 411 -60.50 -19.46 32.55
CA ASN A 411 -61.46 -18.34 32.42
C ASN A 411 -60.82 -16.97 32.73
N ASP A 412 -61.04 -16.04 31.79
CA ASP A 412 -61.35 -14.61 31.91
C ASP A 412 -60.68 -13.70 32.97
N THR A 413 -59.95 -12.73 32.44
CA THR A 413 -60.14 -11.28 32.68
C THR A 413 -60.18 -10.77 34.14
N GLN A 414 -59.03 -10.27 34.62
CA GLN A 414 -59.04 -8.99 35.32
C GLN A 414 -57.74 -8.19 35.15
N LEU A 415 -57.88 -6.91 34.82
CA LEU A 415 -56.78 -5.94 34.74
C LEU A 415 -56.45 -5.43 36.15
N SER A 416 -55.24 -5.68 36.64
CA SER A 416 -54.73 -4.98 37.84
C SER A 416 -53.26 -4.60 37.69
N ASN A 417 -52.95 -3.35 38.05
CA ASN A 417 -51.58 -2.84 38.03
C ASN A 417 -50.81 -3.37 39.24
N ASN A 418 -49.59 -3.89 39.03
CA ASN A 418 -48.61 -4.02 40.12
C ASN A 418 -47.20 -3.73 39.62
N SER A 419 -46.60 -2.67 40.17
CA SER A 419 -45.33 -2.08 39.72
C SER A 419 -44.15 -2.64 40.52
N ILE A 420 -43.60 -3.77 40.05
CA ILE A 420 -42.42 -4.39 40.67
C ILE A 420 -41.18 -3.51 40.42
N LYS A 421 -40.83 -2.66 41.40
CA LYS A 421 -39.53 -1.99 41.45
C LYS A 421 -38.41 -3.02 41.70
N PRO A 422 -37.35 -3.06 40.90
CA PRO A 422 -36.20 -3.92 41.18
C PRO A 422 -35.43 -3.42 42.41
N ASN A 423 -35.00 -4.35 43.27
CA ASN A 423 -34.38 -4.04 44.56
C ASN A 423 -32.90 -3.62 44.39
N GLU A 424 -32.61 -2.31 44.44
CA GLU A 424 -31.28 -1.73 44.17
C GLU A 424 -30.14 -2.25 45.06
N LYS A 425 -30.45 -2.84 46.21
CA LYS A 425 -29.45 -3.34 47.17
C LYS A 425 -28.78 -4.66 46.73
N GLU A 426 -29.48 -5.52 45.99
CA GLU A 426 -28.88 -6.76 45.49
C GLU A 426 -28.02 -6.52 44.25
N THR A 427 -28.51 -5.71 43.30
CA THR A 427 -27.76 -5.35 42.08
C THR A 427 -26.47 -4.61 42.40
N THR A 428 -26.45 -3.71 43.39
CA THR A 428 -25.21 -3.07 43.86
C THR A 428 -24.24 -4.04 44.54
N SER A 429 -24.73 -5.09 45.23
CA SER A 429 -23.87 -6.12 45.83
C SER A 429 -23.15 -6.96 44.76
N ILE A 430 -23.86 -7.32 43.68
CA ILE A 430 -23.32 -8.08 42.55
C ILE A 430 -22.34 -7.22 41.75
N TYR A 431 -22.67 -5.94 41.48
CA TYR A 431 -21.74 -5.00 40.86
C TYR A 431 -20.46 -4.82 41.69
N LYS A 432 -20.54 -4.74 43.02
CA LYS A 432 -19.36 -4.71 43.90
C LYS A 432 -18.55 -6.00 43.82
N LYS A 433 -19.16 -7.19 43.88
CA LYS A 433 -18.43 -8.47 43.70
C LYS A 433 -17.70 -8.54 42.35
N VAL A 434 -18.35 -8.10 41.26
CA VAL A 434 -17.75 -8.05 39.91
C VAL A 434 -16.65 -6.98 39.79
N GLN A 435 -16.73 -5.86 40.51
CA GLN A 435 -15.65 -4.88 40.60
C GLN A 435 -14.46 -5.38 41.41
N ILE A 436 -14.68 -6.08 42.54
CA ILE A 436 -13.62 -6.65 43.37
C ILE A 436 -12.86 -7.74 42.59
N ALA A 437 -13.57 -8.61 41.88
CA ALA A 437 -12.96 -9.61 40.98
C ALA A 437 -12.17 -9.01 39.80
N ARG A 438 -12.32 -7.71 39.51
CA ARG A 438 -11.56 -6.99 38.48
C ARG A 438 -10.25 -6.34 38.99
N GLN A 439 -9.94 -6.41 40.29
CA GLN A 439 -8.71 -5.83 40.83
C GLN A 439 -7.64 -6.88 41.18
N SER A 440 -6.39 -6.53 40.81
CA SER A 440 -5.11 -7.04 41.34
C SER A 440 -4.61 -8.47 41.07
N SER A 441 -4.90 -9.07 39.89
CA SER A 441 -3.89 -10.01 39.33
C SER A 441 -2.62 -9.24 38.89
N LYS A 442 -1.43 -9.77 39.20
CA LYS A 442 -0.14 -9.24 38.67
C LYS A 442 0.05 -9.80 37.26
N ALA A 443 0.41 -8.93 36.31
CA ALA A 443 0.61 -9.37 34.92
C ALA A 443 1.77 -10.38 34.85
N THR A 444 1.52 -11.52 34.19
CA THR A 444 2.44 -12.67 34.20
C THR A 444 3.72 -12.37 33.41
N ARG A 445 4.80 -13.14 33.65
CA ARG A 445 6.05 -13.00 32.86
C ARG A 445 5.79 -13.16 31.35
N LYS A 446 4.94 -14.10 30.94
CA LYS A 446 4.52 -14.28 29.53
C LYS A 446 3.80 -13.05 28.98
N GLN A 447 2.85 -12.47 29.73
CA GLN A 447 2.13 -11.26 29.31
C GLN A 447 3.06 -10.04 29.17
N LYS A 448 3.98 -9.85 30.13
CA LYS A 448 4.98 -8.76 30.09
C LYS A 448 5.96 -8.92 28.93
N PHE A 449 6.36 -10.16 28.59
CA PHE A 449 7.18 -10.45 27.42
C PHE A 449 6.46 -10.10 26.11
N VAL A 450 5.19 -10.54 25.94
CA VAL A 450 4.38 -10.17 24.75
C VAL A 450 4.20 -8.65 24.65
N ALA A 451 3.89 -7.96 25.75
CA ALA A 451 3.81 -6.50 25.76
C ALA A 451 5.14 -5.82 25.36
N SER A 452 6.28 -6.40 25.74
CA SER A 452 7.60 -5.92 25.33
C SER A 452 7.91 -6.18 23.85
N LEU A 453 7.48 -7.31 23.29
CA LEU A 453 7.60 -7.58 21.85
C LEU A 453 6.72 -6.63 21.02
N LEU A 454 5.50 -6.36 21.46
CA LEU A 454 4.60 -5.41 20.81
C LEU A 454 5.16 -3.97 20.85
N LEU A 455 5.76 -3.56 21.98
CA LEU A 455 6.45 -2.27 22.07
C LEU A 455 7.69 -2.22 21.17
N CYS A 456 8.45 -3.33 21.08
CA CYS A 456 9.58 -3.46 20.16
C CYS A 456 9.13 -3.30 18.70
N HIS A 457 8.02 -3.95 18.29
CA HIS A 457 7.42 -3.78 16.96
C HIS A 457 7.02 -2.33 16.68
N VAL A 458 6.41 -1.64 17.65
CA VAL A 458 6.06 -0.22 17.51
C VAL A 458 7.30 0.65 17.28
N VAL A 459 8.35 0.49 18.08
CA VAL A 459 9.61 1.23 17.91
C VAL A 459 10.27 0.90 16.57
N LEU A 460 10.30 -0.38 16.20
CA LEU A 460 10.87 -0.89 14.95
C LEU A 460 10.14 -0.31 13.73
N GLN A 461 8.80 -0.32 13.69
CA GLN A 461 8.03 0.26 12.59
C GLN A 461 8.22 1.78 12.43
N PHE A 462 8.59 2.51 13.50
CA PHE A 462 8.98 3.92 13.40
C PHE A 462 10.47 4.14 13.06
N PHE A 463 11.34 3.16 13.31
CA PHE A 463 12.78 3.28 13.08
C PHE A 463 13.22 2.85 11.67
N LEU A 464 12.69 1.73 11.17
CA LEU A 464 13.02 1.19 9.85
C LEU A 464 12.76 2.14 8.66
N PRO A 465 11.71 3.00 8.64
CA PRO A 465 11.48 3.99 7.58
C PRO A 465 12.54 5.09 7.49
N TYR A 466 13.55 5.05 8.37
CA TYR A 466 14.66 6.00 8.45
C TYR A 466 16.03 5.31 8.67
N SER A 467 16.12 3.97 8.67
CA SER A 467 17.35 3.24 9.00
C SER A 467 18.41 3.22 7.88
N HIS A 468 18.25 4.05 6.85
CA HIS A 468 19.04 4.08 5.61
C HIS A 468 20.50 4.54 5.82
N PHE A 469 20.79 5.13 6.99
CA PHE A 469 22.15 5.42 7.44
C PHE A 469 22.95 4.17 7.84
N ILE A 470 22.26 3.04 8.08
CA ILE A 470 22.87 1.72 8.29
C ILE A 470 23.00 1.01 6.94
N SER A 471 21.90 0.88 6.21
CA SER A 471 21.77 0.05 4.99
C SER A 471 22.30 0.74 3.71
N LYS A 472 23.47 1.38 3.81
CA LYS A 472 23.99 2.33 2.81
C LYS A 472 24.18 1.75 1.40
N GLY A 473 24.38 0.42 1.27
CA GLY A 473 24.59 -0.23 -0.02
C GLY A 473 23.33 -0.31 -0.88
N TYR A 474 22.15 -0.17 -0.27
CA TYR A 474 20.85 -0.19 -0.96
C TYR A 474 20.34 1.21 -1.35
N ASN A 475 21.05 2.28 -0.95
CA ASN A 475 20.69 3.65 -1.28
C ASN A 475 21.07 3.97 -2.74
N ASN A 476 20.22 4.73 -3.43
CA ASN A 476 20.55 5.38 -4.69
C ASN A 476 20.58 6.91 -4.48
N TRP A 477 20.13 7.72 -5.45
CA TRP A 477 19.91 9.16 -5.22
C TRP A 477 18.92 9.46 -4.08
N VAL A 478 18.02 8.51 -3.80
CA VAL A 478 17.11 8.48 -2.65
C VAL A 478 17.70 7.52 -1.59
N PRO A 479 17.71 7.92 -0.29
CA PRO A 479 18.12 7.03 0.78
C PRO A 479 17.02 6.00 1.09
N GLY A 480 17.38 4.71 1.11
CA GLY A 480 16.50 3.62 1.52
C GLY A 480 16.02 2.71 0.39
N LEU A 481 15.55 1.52 0.78
CA LEU A 481 14.97 0.55 -0.15
C LEU A 481 13.49 0.91 -0.38
N TYR A 482 13.10 1.17 -1.63
CA TYR A 482 11.81 1.78 -2.01
C TYR A 482 10.56 1.11 -1.40
N GLY A 483 10.53 -0.22 -1.33
CA GLY A 483 9.40 -1.01 -0.80
C GLY A 483 9.39 -1.25 0.72
N TYR A 484 10.40 -0.75 1.45
CA TYR A 484 10.57 -0.93 2.90
C TYR A 484 10.47 0.39 3.67
N SER A 485 10.77 1.49 2.96
CA SER A 485 11.03 2.81 3.53
C SER A 485 9.78 3.69 3.58
N TRP A 486 8.63 3.18 3.10
CA TRP A 486 7.32 3.85 3.03
C TRP A 486 7.30 5.11 2.16
N ASP A 487 8.23 5.23 1.21
CA ASP A 487 8.32 6.31 0.22
C ASP A 487 7.26 6.15 -0.90
N MET A 488 6.00 6.00 -0.50
CA MET A 488 4.87 5.72 -1.38
C MET A 488 4.61 6.92 -2.30
N MET A 489 5.06 6.77 -3.55
CA MET A 489 4.81 7.67 -4.68
C MET A 489 5.51 9.05 -4.58
N VAL A 490 6.54 9.18 -3.74
CA VAL A 490 7.32 10.44 -3.59
C VAL A 490 8.33 10.66 -4.74
N HIS A 491 8.59 9.62 -5.53
CA HIS A 491 9.62 9.61 -6.58
C HIS A 491 9.05 9.09 -7.91
N ALA A 492 8.93 9.97 -8.89
CA ALA A 492 8.79 9.64 -10.30
C ALA A 492 10.20 9.52 -10.90
N TRP A 493 10.47 8.37 -11.52
CA TRP A 493 11.72 8.07 -12.21
C TRP A 493 11.45 7.89 -13.69
N ASP A 494 12.17 8.62 -14.52
CA ASP A 494 12.18 8.45 -15.96
C ASP A 494 13.53 7.87 -16.40
N THR A 495 13.60 7.16 -17.53
CA THR A 495 14.79 6.46 -17.99
C THR A 495 14.85 6.42 -19.51
N ILE A 496 15.87 7.08 -20.05
CA ILE A 496 15.86 7.55 -21.45
C ILE A 496 16.91 6.80 -22.29
N LEU A 497 18.06 6.51 -21.69
CA LEU A 497 19.16 5.80 -22.36
C LEU A 497 19.78 4.78 -21.41
N VAL A 498 19.92 3.55 -21.90
CA VAL A 498 20.63 2.45 -21.22
C VAL A 498 21.58 1.82 -22.23
N VAL A 499 22.86 1.69 -21.87
CA VAL A 499 23.88 1.06 -22.70
C VAL A 499 24.70 0.08 -21.86
N ILE A 500 24.61 -1.20 -22.19
CA ILE A 500 25.42 -2.26 -21.58
C ILE A 500 26.57 -2.59 -22.53
N LYS A 501 27.81 -2.34 -22.09
CA LYS A 501 29.03 -2.63 -22.84
C LYS A 501 29.75 -3.83 -22.22
N VAL A 502 29.85 -4.91 -22.97
CA VAL A 502 30.65 -6.10 -22.63
C VAL A 502 31.98 -6.00 -23.35
N HIS A 503 33.07 -5.85 -22.60
CA HIS A 503 34.43 -5.78 -23.14
C HIS A 503 35.14 -7.11 -22.94
N ASP A 504 35.64 -7.68 -24.03
CA ASP A 504 36.40 -8.92 -24.05
C ASP A 504 37.89 -8.61 -23.86
N ASN A 505 38.38 -8.69 -22.61
CA ASN A 505 39.73 -8.26 -22.24
C ASN A 505 40.84 -9.10 -22.91
N ALA A 506 40.53 -10.26 -23.50
CA ALA A 506 41.51 -11.09 -24.21
C ALA A 506 41.67 -10.69 -25.69
N ASN A 507 40.55 -10.35 -26.35
CA ASN A 507 40.52 -10.05 -27.78
C ASN A 507 40.36 -8.54 -28.08
N ASN A 508 40.19 -7.72 -27.03
CA ASN A 508 39.90 -6.29 -27.06
C ASN A 508 38.65 -5.91 -27.90
N GLU A 509 37.67 -6.81 -27.99
CA GLU A 509 36.42 -6.59 -28.70
C GLU A 509 35.36 -6.02 -27.73
N ILE A 510 34.67 -4.95 -28.12
CA ILE A 510 33.54 -4.38 -27.36
C ILE A 510 32.24 -4.80 -28.05
N ARG A 511 31.34 -5.38 -27.26
CA ARG A 511 30.03 -5.86 -27.70
C ARG A 511 28.94 -5.17 -26.88
N TYR A 512 27.85 -4.79 -27.54
CA TYR A 512 26.71 -4.17 -26.89
C TYR A 512 25.64 -5.23 -26.60
N LEU A 513 24.97 -5.12 -25.45
CA LEU A 513 23.81 -5.93 -25.11
C LEU A 513 22.55 -5.08 -25.05
N ASP A 514 21.44 -5.73 -25.41
CA ASP A 514 20.09 -5.25 -25.16
C ASP A 514 19.88 -5.06 -23.64
N PRO A 515 19.40 -3.88 -23.17
CA PRO A 515 19.08 -3.63 -21.77
C PRO A 515 18.17 -4.68 -21.12
N ASP A 516 17.20 -5.21 -21.88
CA ASP A 516 16.16 -6.10 -21.39
C ASP A 516 16.52 -7.60 -21.58
N ALA A 517 17.78 -7.90 -21.94
CA ALA A 517 18.27 -9.26 -22.13
C ALA A 517 18.17 -10.11 -20.84
N TRP A 518 17.22 -11.06 -20.83
CA TRP A 518 16.98 -11.97 -19.71
C TRP A 518 16.54 -11.27 -18.41
N VAL A 519 15.79 -10.16 -18.51
CA VAL A 519 15.30 -9.46 -17.32
C VAL A 519 13.86 -8.96 -17.48
N GLN A 520 13.02 -9.28 -16.50
CA GLN A 520 11.57 -9.04 -16.52
C GLN A 520 11.16 -7.68 -15.92
N GLY A 521 12.10 -6.71 -15.81
CA GLY A 521 11.80 -5.41 -15.21
C GLY A 521 12.99 -4.45 -15.01
N ASP A 522 12.69 -3.16 -15.05
CA ASP A 522 13.63 -2.04 -15.16
C ASP A 522 14.46 -1.72 -13.91
N ARG A 523 14.08 -2.23 -12.74
CA ARG A 523 14.54 -1.67 -11.45
C ARG A 523 16.04 -1.75 -11.21
N TRP A 524 16.74 -2.67 -11.88
CA TRP A 524 18.18 -2.80 -11.75
C TRP A 524 18.93 -1.54 -12.19
N LEU A 525 18.37 -0.80 -13.15
CA LEU A 525 18.83 0.53 -13.61
C LEU A 525 18.95 1.53 -12.47
N LYS A 526 18.11 1.39 -11.43
CA LYS A 526 17.96 2.36 -10.34
C LYS A 526 18.62 1.89 -9.03
N HIS A 527 19.20 0.69 -8.99
CA HIS A 527 19.77 0.09 -7.78
C HIS A 527 21.10 -0.62 -8.05
N GLY A 528 22.21 -0.05 -7.56
CA GLY A 528 23.56 -0.60 -7.82
C GLY A 528 23.77 -2.03 -7.33
N ASP A 529 23.05 -2.47 -6.30
CA ASP A 529 23.09 -3.86 -5.81
C ASP A 529 22.35 -4.84 -6.74
N MET A 530 21.35 -4.38 -7.49
CA MET A 530 20.73 -5.13 -8.59
C MET A 530 21.61 -5.08 -9.84
N ALA A 531 22.24 -3.94 -10.17
CA ALA A 531 23.12 -3.82 -11.34
C ALA A 531 24.31 -4.81 -11.30
N ILE A 532 24.88 -5.05 -10.11
CA ILE A 532 25.91 -6.09 -9.91
C ILE A 532 25.34 -7.51 -10.05
N GLN A 533 24.17 -7.78 -9.46
CA GLN A 533 23.48 -9.07 -9.62
C GLN A 533 23.18 -9.37 -11.10
N TYR A 534 22.73 -8.35 -11.85
CA TYR A 534 22.49 -8.45 -13.29
C TYR A 534 23.78 -8.69 -14.06
N SER A 535 24.86 -7.94 -13.78
CA SER A 535 26.17 -8.13 -14.41
C SER A 535 26.71 -9.55 -14.22
N GLN A 536 26.58 -10.11 -13.01
CA GLN A 536 26.94 -11.50 -12.71
C GLN A 536 26.08 -12.49 -13.51
N CYS A 537 24.76 -12.29 -13.55
CA CYS A 537 23.85 -13.11 -14.35
C CYS A 537 24.15 -13.05 -15.86
N LEU A 538 24.36 -11.85 -16.42
CA LEU A 538 24.76 -11.63 -17.81
C LEU A 538 26.04 -12.41 -18.15
N LYS A 539 27.05 -12.37 -17.27
CA LYS A 539 28.28 -13.16 -17.44
C LYS A 539 27.99 -14.67 -17.47
N ASP A 540 27.25 -15.18 -16.49
CA ASP A 540 26.93 -16.62 -16.41
C ASP A 540 26.11 -17.08 -17.63
N ASN A 541 25.14 -16.28 -18.08
CA ASN A 541 24.34 -16.52 -19.28
C ASN A 541 25.19 -16.49 -20.57
N LEU A 542 26.12 -15.55 -20.70
CA LEU A 542 27.07 -15.51 -21.82
C LEU A 542 27.99 -16.74 -21.83
N MET A 543 28.48 -17.19 -20.68
CA MET A 543 29.30 -18.41 -20.57
C MET A 543 28.47 -19.67 -20.89
N HIS A 544 27.23 -19.76 -20.44
CA HIS A 544 26.36 -20.91 -20.72
C HIS A 544 25.91 -20.95 -22.19
N ARG A 545 25.63 -19.80 -22.82
CA ARG A 545 25.42 -19.74 -24.29
C ARG A 545 26.67 -20.17 -25.06
N LYS A 546 27.86 -19.72 -24.64
CA LYS A 546 29.14 -20.18 -25.22
C LYS A 546 29.31 -21.69 -25.13
N GLU A 547 29.10 -22.28 -23.95
CA GLU A 547 29.21 -23.73 -23.76
C GLU A 547 28.21 -24.50 -24.63
N LYS A 548 26.95 -24.04 -24.69
CA LYS A 548 25.91 -24.63 -25.53
C LYS A 548 26.27 -24.55 -27.02
N GLY A 549 26.82 -23.43 -27.49
CA GLY A 549 27.30 -23.24 -28.86
C GLY A 549 28.47 -24.16 -29.23
N LEU A 550 29.43 -24.36 -28.32
CA LEU A 550 30.56 -25.27 -28.53
C LEU A 550 30.11 -26.74 -28.68
N ARG A 551 29.09 -27.16 -27.90
CA ARG A 551 28.50 -28.51 -27.90
C ARG A 551 27.66 -28.85 -29.15
N ILE A 552 27.30 -27.88 -29.99
CA ILE A 552 26.52 -28.11 -31.23
C ILE A 552 27.45 -28.55 -32.36
N ASN A 553 27.18 -29.70 -32.99
CA ASN A 553 28.09 -30.28 -34.00
C ASN A 553 28.06 -29.61 -35.38
N HIS A 554 27.07 -28.77 -35.69
CA HIS A 554 27.01 -28.05 -36.96
C HIS A 554 27.89 -26.79 -36.93
N GLN A 555 28.51 -26.46 -38.07
CA GLN A 555 29.18 -25.18 -38.28
C GLN A 555 28.12 -24.15 -38.69
N SER A 556 27.74 -23.28 -37.76
CA SER A 556 26.97 -22.05 -38.01
C SER A 556 27.80 -20.82 -37.63
N GLU A 557 27.44 -19.65 -38.15
CA GLU A 557 28.09 -18.38 -37.81
C GLU A 557 28.04 -18.09 -36.30
N ASP A 558 26.94 -18.47 -35.63
CA ASP A 558 26.84 -18.47 -34.17
C ASP A 558 27.99 -19.23 -33.50
N LYS A 559 28.37 -20.41 -34.02
CA LYS A 559 29.43 -21.20 -33.39
C LYS A 559 30.76 -20.47 -33.44
N GLU A 560 31.08 -19.76 -34.51
CA GLU A 560 32.27 -18.93 -34.59
C GLU A 560 32.19 -17.72 -33.63
N LYS A 561 31.04 -17.02 -33.63
CA LYS A 561 30.74 -15.87 -32.75
C LYS A 561 30.90 -16.23 -31.26
N TRP A 562 30.35 -17.36 -30.82
CA TRP A 562 30.46 -17.84 -29.45
C TRP A 562 31.84 -18.43 -29.11
N THR A 563 32.57 -18.98 -30.08
CA THR A 563 33.95 -19.47 -29.86
C THR A 563 34.93 -18.32 -29.65
N LYS A 564 34.73 -17.16 -30.30
CA LYS A 564 35.54 -15.95 -30.15
C LYS A 564 35.33 -15.17 -28.84
N LEU A 565 34.31 -15.49 -28.05
CA LEU A 565 34.07 -14.89 -26.74
C LEU A 565 35.04 -15.47 -25.70
N SER A 566 35.87 -14.68 -25.03
CA SER A 566 36.74 -15.18 -23.96
C SER A 566 36.01 -15.36 -22.62
N THR A 567 36.69 -15.87 -21.59
CA THR A 567 36.18 -15.92 -20.21
C THR A 567 36.50 -14.66 -19.40
N ASN A 568 37.42 -13.82 -19.90
CA ASN A 568 37.86 -12.60 -19.24
C ASN A 568 37.04 -11.42 -19.79
N LEU A 569 35.83 -11.27 -19.27
CA LEU A 569 34.92 -10.18 -19.61
C LEU A 569 34.86 -9.16 -18.47
N SER A 570 34.78 -7.88 -18.85
CA SER A 570 34.36 -6.77 -17.99
C SER A 570 33.04 -6.20 -18.53
N ILE A 571 32.15 -5.75 -17.63
CA ILE A 571 30.82 -5.23 -18.00
C ILE A 571 30.67 -3.82 -17.44
N TYR A 572 30.40 -2.88 -18.34
CA TYR A 572 30.16 -1.47 -18.03
C TYR A 572 28.71 -1.12 -18.33
N MET A 573 28.10 -0.30 -17.48
CA MET A 573 26.69 0.11 -17.60
C MET A 573 26.60 1.63 -17.59
N ASP A 574 26.13 2.21 -18.69
CA ASP A 574 25.75 3.62 -18.78
C ASP A 574 24.24 3.74 -18.72
N VAL A 575 23.71 4.39 -17.68
CA VAL A 575 22.27 4.45 -17.40
C VAL A 575 21.90 5.90 -17.10
N TRP A 576 20.99 6.45 -17.89
CA TRP A 576 20.54 7.83 -17.81
C TRP A 576 19.11 7.92 -17.32
N CYS A 577 18.92 8.56 -16.17
CA CYS A 577 17.61 8.73 -15.55
C CYS A 577 17.33 10.20 -15.22
N SER A 578 16.06 10.58 -15.19
CA SER A 578 15.58 11.75 -14.44
C SER A 578 14.86 11.31 -13.17
N LEU A 579 14.86 12.17 -12.16
CA LEU A 579 14.16 11.99 -10.88
C LEU A 579 13.38 13.25 -10.55
N ASN A 580 12.04 13.17 -10.59
CA ASN A 580 11.11 14.27 -10.32
C ASN A 580 11.40 15.51 -11.20
N GLY A 581 11.31 15.39 -12.53
CA GLY A 581 11.44 16.53 -13.47
C GLY A 581 12.80 17.23 -13.47
N ARG A 582 13.89 16.51 -13.14
CA ARG A 582 15.26 17.05 -13.22
C ARG A 582 15.84 16.89 -14.62
N PHE A 583 16.97 17.55 -14.88
CA PHE A 583 17.87 17.11 -15.95
C PHE A 583 18.10 15.61 -15.87
N GLN A 584 18.07 14.92 -17.01
CA GLN A 584 18.54 13.53 -17.03
C GLN A 584 20.06 13.52 -16.83
N GLN A 585 20.54 12.54 -16.08
CA GLN A 585 21.97 12.37 -15.80
C GLN A 585 22.30 10.89 -15.61
N ARG A 586 23.58 10.56 -15.71
CA ARG A 586 24.09 9.23 -15.36
C ARG A 586 23.82 8.92 -13.89
N ILE A 587 23.39 7.69 -13.60
CA ILE A 587 23.27 7.15 -12.23
C ILE A 587 24.47 6.28 -11.82
N PHE A 588 25.13 5.62 -12.76
CA PHE A 588 26.34 4.83 -12.54
C PHE A 588 27.54 5.42 -13.29
N ASP A 589 28.76 5.16 -12.81
CA ASP A 589 29.99 5.48 -13.54
C ASP A 589 30.21 4.42 -14.65
N PRO A 590 30.09 4.77 -15.95
CA PRO A 590 30.26 3.83 -17.05
C PRO A 590 31.72 3.44 -17.31
N ASN A 591 32.68 3.92 -16.52
CA ASN A 591 34.08 3.51 -16.56
C ASN A 591 34.40 2.40 -15.52
N VAL A 592 33.45 2.03 -14.67
CA VAL A 592 33.64 0.99 -13.65
C VAL A 592 33.13 -0.37 -14.15
N ASP A 593 33.97 -1.39 -14.03
CA ASP A 593 33.59 -2.78 -14.32
C ASP A 593 32.73 -3.36 -13.19
N MET A 594 31.45 -3.56 -13.49
CA MET A 594 30.42 -4.05 -12.57
C MET A 594 30.65 -5.52 -12.15
N LEU A 595 31.55 -6.25 -12.80
CA LEU A 595 31.95 -7.61 -12.41
C LEU A 595 33.03 -7.66 -11.32
N THR A 596 33.75 -6.57 -11.09
CA THR A 596 34.91 -6.55 -10.17
C THR A 596 34.79 -5.52 -9.03
N VAL A 597 33.72 -4.71 -9.01
CA VAL A 597 33.48 -3.67 -8.00
C VAL A 597 33.09 -4.22 -6.61
N ASP A 598 33.65 -3.65 -5.55
CA ASP A 598 33.30 -3.94 -4.15
C ASP A 598 31.97 -3.27 -3.77
N TRP A 599 30.95 -4.08 -3.49
CA TRP A 599 29.68 -3.66 -2.91
C TRP A 599 29.42 -4.35 -1.58
N HIS A 600 28.83 -3.63 -0.64
CA HIS A 600 28.50 -4.17 0.68
C HIS A 600 27.25 -3.50 1.27
N PRO A 601 26.33 -4.23 1.94
CA PRO A 601 25.07 -3.69 2.47
C PRO A 601 25.18 -2.43 3.34
N PHE A 602 26.33 -2.23 3.99
CA PHE A 602 26.57 -1.14 4.94
C PHE A 602 27.59 -0.09 4.47
N LYS A 603 28.19 -0.25 3.27
CA LYS A 603 29.05 0.76 2.63
C LYS A 603 28.20 1.60 1.66
N PRO A 604 28.50 2.89 1.41
CA PRO A 604 27.96 3.59 0.25
C PRO A 604 28.36 2.88 -1.05
N VAL A 605 27.51 2.96 -2.07
CA VAL A 605 27.83 2.49 -3.43
C VAL A 605 28.89 3.40 -4.03
N SER A 606 30.06 2.85 -4.38
CA SER A 606 31.25 3.60 -4.82
C SER A 606 31.14 4.18 -6.24
N PHE A 607 30.39 3.50 -7.11
CA PHE A 607 30.18 3.82 -8.52
C PHE A 607 28.85 4.53 -8.80
N LEU A 608 28.13 4.96 -7.75
CA LEU A 608 26.90 5.72 -7.87
C LEU A 608 27.21 7.20 -8.09
N MET A 609 26.83 7.74 -9.24
CA MET A 609 27.02 9.15 -9.58
C MET A 609 26.08 10.03 -8.73
N PRO A 610 26.56 11.15 -8.17
CA PRO A 610 25.76 11.98 -7.27
C PRO A 610 24.65 12.74 -8.03
N LEU A 611 23.49 12.89 -7.38
CA LEU A 611 22.38 13.70 -7.92
C LEU A 611 22.79 15.19 -8.00
N LEU A 612 22.64 15.78 -9.17
CA LEU A 612 23.05 17.16 -9.53
C LEU A 612 22.08 18.22 -8.97
N THR A 613 21.83 18.14 -7.66
CA THR A 613 20.85 18.97 -6.93
C THR A 613 21.10 20.48 -7.00
N GLN A 614 22.31 20.93 -7.34
CA GLN A 614 22.61 22.34 -7.58
C GLN A 614 21.79 22.94 -8.75
N TYR A 615 21.26 22.11 -9.64
CA TYR A 615 20.42 22.53 -10.77
C TYR A 615 18.91 22.36 -10.52
N ASN A 616 18.48 22.05 -9.28
CA ASN A 616 17.05 21.95 -8.94
C ASN A 616 16.26 23.23 -9.29
N SER A 617 16.89 24.41 -9.28
CA SER A 617 16.27 25.68 -9.65
C SER A 617 15.97 25.85 -11.14
N TYR A 618 16.53 25.00 -12.00
CA TYR A 618 16.22 25.00 -13.43
C TYR A 618 14.87 24.35 -13.76
N ARG A 619 14.24 23.58 -12.85
CA ARG A 619 12.95 22.89 -13.08
C ARG A 619 11.89 23.79 -13.73
N HIS A 620 11.48 24.86 -13.03
CA HIS A 620 10.50 25.83 -13.54
C HIS A 620 10.88 26.41 -14.92
N LYS A 621 12.18 26.56 -15.19
CA LYS A 621 12.68 27.04 -16.48
C LYS A 621 12.71 25.95 -17.56
N MET A 622 12.91 24.69 -17.18
CA MET A 622 12.74 23.54 -18.07
C MET A 622 11.25 23.42 -18.44
N ASP A 623 10.36 23.51 -17.45
CA ASP A 623 8.90 23.53 -17.64
C ASP A 623 8.47 24.70 -18.57
N GLU A 624 9.01 25.91 -18.37
CA GLU A 624 8.81 27.06 -19.27
C GLU A 624 9.29 26.80 -20.72
N ILE A 625 10.48 26.20 -20.88
CA ILE A 625 11.07 25.90 -22.19
C ILE A 625 10.28 24.79 -22.89
N GLU A 626 9.90 23.74 -22.17
CA GLU A 626 9.07 22.63 -22.65
C GLU A 626 7.72 23.13 -23.15
N GLN A 627 7.00 23.90 -22.33
CA GLN A 627 5.75 24.52 -22.74
C GLN A 627 5.92 25.42 -23.98
N HIS A 628 7.01 26.19 -24.06
CA HIS A 628 7.30 27.04 -25.22
C HIS A 628 7.62 26.23 -26.48
N VAL A 629 8.44 25.17 -26.39
CA VAL A 629 8.75 24.27 -27.51
C VAL A 629 7.49 23.56 -28.01
N PHE A 630 6.60 23.11 -27.11
CA PHE A 630 5.29 22.54 -27.48
C PHE A 630 4.33 23.55 -28.16
N THR A 631 4.63 24.85 -28.20
CA THR A 631 3.87 25.81 -29.03
C THR A 631 4.34 25.87 -30.50
N TRP A 632 5.51 25.30 -30.82
CA TRP A 632 6.08 25.36 -32.18
C TRP A 632 5.38 24.37 -33.12
N SER A 633 5.05 23.18 -32.61
CA SER A 633 4.36 22.12 -33.34
C SER A 633 3.74 21.11 -32.36
N ASN A 634 2.76 20.34 -32.83
CA ASN A 634 2.24 19.16 -32.11
C ASN A 634 3.24 17.98 -32.09
N TYR A 635 4.39 18.12 -32.76
CA TYR A 635 5.40 17.07 -32.95
C TYR A 635 6.81 17.47 -32.49
N THR A 636 6.99 18.68 -31.95
CA THR A 636 8.28 19.16 -31.41
C THR A 636 8.44 18.80 -29.94
N ASP A 637 9.67 18.51 -29.52
CA ASP A 637 9.99 18.02 -28.18
C ASP A 637 11.37 18.52 -27.70
N VAL A 638 11.66 18.40 -26.40
CA VAL A 638 12.88 18.93 -25.77
C VAL A 638 13.50 17.97 -24.76
N LEU A 639 14.78 17.64 -24.98
CA LEU A 639 15.51 16.66 -24.18
C LEU A 639 16.59 17.34 -23.32
N PHE A 640 16.32 17.50 -22.02
CA PHE A 640 17.23 18.16 -21.07
C PHE A 640 18.26 17.20 -20.45
N VAL A 641 19.55 17.50 -20.62
CA VAL A 641 20.68 16.66 -20.19
C VAL A 641 21.64 17.41 -19.28
N ALA A 642 22.19 16.72 -18.28
CA ALA A 642 23.34 17.16 -17.50
C ALA A 642 24.38 16.05 -17.35
N ASP A 643 25.66 16.36 -17.60
CA ASP A 643 26.76 15.38 -17.54
C ASP A 643 28.02 15.94 -16.86
N PHE A 644 28.81 15.03 -16.28
CA PHE A 644 29.92 15.33 -15.37
C PHE A 644 31.22 15.74 -16.12
N PRO A 645 32.13 16.50 -15.48
CA PRO A 645 33.40 16.90 -16.09
C PRO A 645 34.19 15.75 -16.72
N GLY A 646 34.63 15.93 -17.96
CA GLY A 646 35.40 14.93 -18.71
C GLY A 646 34.59 13.78 -19.32
N MET A 647 33.34 13.58 -18.90
CA MET A 647 32.44 12.56 -19.45
C MET A 647 31.90 12.96 -20.83
N TYR A 648 31.45 11.99 -21.61
CA TYR A 648 30.84 12.22 -22.92
C TYR A 648 29.56 11.41 -23.15
N LEU A 649 28.49 12.08 -23.56
CA LEU A 649 27.32 11.43 -24.14
C LEU A 649 27.62 11.15 -25.62
N GLU A 650 27.39 9.91 -26.03
CA GLU A 650 27.35 9.49 -27.43
C GLU A 650 25.89 9.18 -27.76
N ASN A 651 25.33 9.87 -28.76
CA ASN A 651 23.92 9.80 -29.09
C ASN A 651 23.72 9.68 -30.61
N TYR A 652 22.55 9.19 -31.01
CA TYR A 652 22.10 9.13 -32.40
C TYR A 652 20.70 9.71 -32.47
N ILE A 653 20.46 10.62 -33.41
CA ILE A 653 19.14 11.24 -33.62
C ILE A 653 18.62 10.79 -34.99
N SER A 654 17.41 10.22 -35.01
CA SER A 654 16.83 9.64 -36.22
C SER A 654 16.60 10.69 -37.32
N THR A 655 16.64 10.25 -38.57
CA THR A 655 16.30 11.05 -39.76
C THR A 655 14.85 11.53 -39.79
N ASP A 656 13.99 10.99 -38.92
CA ASP A 656 12.60 11.40 -38.76
C ASP A 656 12.47 12.78 -38.08
N PHE A 657 13.50 13.23 -37.36
CA PHE A 657 13.57 14.53 -36.72
C PHE A 657 14.16 15.60 -37.65
N ALA A 658 13.70 16.85 -37.50
CA ALA A 658 14.11 17.98 -38.32
C ALA A 658 14.40 19.22 -37.46
N ASN A 659 15.14 20.20 -37.99
CA ASN A 659 15.51 21.44 -37.29
C ASN A 659 16.22 21.22 -35.94
N VAL A 660 16.89 20.07 -35.77
CA VAL A 660 17.46 19.64 -34.49
C VAL A 660 18.56 20.61 -34.03
N SER A 661 18.42 21.13 -32.82
CA SER A 661 19.41 22.04 -32.20
C SER A 661 19.93 21.50 -30.88
N LEU A 662 21.23 21.72 -30.62
CA LEU A 662 21.86 21.53 -29.32
C LEU A 662 22.13 22.90 -28.69
N THR A 663 21.51 23.18 -27.54
CA THR A 663 21.66 24.46 -26.83
C THR A 663 22.24 24.26 -25.43
N VAL A 664 23.33 24.95 -25.10
CA VAL A 664 24.00 24.82 -23.79
C VAL A 664 23.40 25.80 -22.78
N LEU A 665 22.87 25.27 -21.68
CA LEU A 665 22.18 26.01 -20.63
C LEU A 665 23.10 26.44 -19.49
N GLU A 666 24.12 25.63 -19.19
CA GLU A 666 25.10 25.83 -18.12
C GLU A 666 26.41 25.10 -18.45
N GLY A 667 27.56 25.64 -18.05
CA GLY A 667 28.87 25.03 -18.36
C GLY A 667 29.35 25.21 -19.81
N GLU A 668 30.23 24.30 -20.24
CA GLU A 668 30.84 24.30 -21.58
C GLU A 668 31.09 22.86 -22.05
N VAL A 669 30.74 22.58 -23.31
CA VAL A 669 30.87 21.26 -23.93
C VAL A 669 31.56 21.34 -25.29
N THR A 670 32.18 20.24 -25.72
CA THR A 670 32.59 20.05 -27.12
C THR A 670 31.67 19.06 -27.82
N PHE A 671 31.22 19.44 -29.01
CA PHE A 671 30.45 18.62 -29.93
C PHE A 671 31.34 18.13 -31.08
N SER A 672 31.22 16.86 -31.46
CA SER A 672 31.93 16.26 -32.61
C SER A 672 31.08 15.16 -33.24
N GLU A 673 30.95 15.16 -34.56
CA GLU A 673 30.19 14.15 -35.31
C GLU A 673 31.02 12.90 -35.65
N GLU A 674 30.33 11.77 -35.85
CA GLU A 674 30.96 10.55 -36.35
C GLU A 674 31.69 10.79 -37.68
N LYS A 675 32.96 10.40 -37.75
CA LYS A 675 33.86 10.54 -38.92
C LYS A 675 34.31 11.98 -39.23
N SER A 676 33.83 13.00 -38.52
CA SER A 676 34.42 14.35 -38.58
C SER A 676 35.66 14.47 -37.69
N MET A 677 36.60 15.35 -38.05
CA MET A 677 37.69 15.80 -37.18
C MET A 677 37.41 17.16 -36.53
N ASP A 678 36.35 17.85 -36.95
CA ASP A 678 35.99 19.16 -36.42
C ASP A 678 35.31 19.02 -35.05
N VAL A 679 35.92 19.66 -34.03
CA VAL A 679 35.43 19.66 -32.65
C VAL A 679 34.95 21.06 -32.29
N ILE A 680 33.63 21.25 -32.23
CA ILE A 680 32.98 22.53 -32.00
C ILE A 680 32.82 22.76 -30.49
N THR A 681 33.45 23.80 -29.94
CA THR A 681 33.28 24.18 -28.53
C THR A 681 32.05 25.07 -28.35
N VAL A 682 31.04 24.57 -27.63
CA VAL A 682 29.78 25.25 -27.37
C VAL A 682 29.73 25.71 -25.91
N SER A 683 29.89 27.01 -25.73
CA SER A 683 29.79 27.68 -24.41
C SER A 683 28.34 28.00 -24.06
N LYS A 684 28.00 28.08 -22.77
CA LYS A 684 26.74 28.58 -22.21
C LYS A 684 26.01 29.65 -23.05
N LYS A 685 24.70 29.46 -23.23
CA LYS A 685 23.75 30.24 -24.07
C LYS A 685 23.98 30.22 -25.58
N LYS A 686 24.96 29.47 -26.10
CA LYS A 686 25.05 29.19 -27.55
C LYS A 686 24.18 27.99 -27.91
N SER A 687 23.71 28.00 -29.16
CA SER A 687 23.03 26.89 -29.83
C SER A 687 23.78 26.56 -31.11
N ILE A 688 23.78 25.28 -31.50
CA ILE A 688 24.26 24.81 -32.81
C ILE A 688 23.22 23.87 -33.44
N PRO A 689 23.10 23.79 -34.77
CA PRO A 689 22.37 22.71 -35.41
C PRO A 689 23.08 21.36 -35.19
N VAL A 690 22.35 20.26 -35.32
CA VAL A 690 22.86 18.88 -35.27
C VAL A 690 22.36 18.14 -36.51
N GLU A 691 23.25 17.49 -37.27
CA GLU A 691 22.83 16.65 -38.41
C GLU A 691 22.17 15.36 -37.92
N THR A 692 21.02 14.98 -38.51
CA THR A 692 20.31 13.74 -38.18
C THR A 692 20.77 12.56 -39.04
N GLY A 693 20.51 11.34 -38.58
CA GLY A 693 21.00 10.12 -39.23
C GLY A 693 22.48 9.82 -39.00
N ARG A 694 23.11 10.47 -38.01
CA ARG A 694 24.51 10.23 -37.58
C ARG A 694 24.60 10.04 -36.08
N PHE A 695 25.69 9.41 -35.64
CA PHE A 695 26.14 9.53 -34.26
C PHE A 695 26.88 10.85 -34.06
N HIS A 696 26.73 11.43 -32.87
CA HIS A 696 27.54 12.55 -32.42
C HIS A 696 27.89 12.40 -30.95
N ARG A 697 28.95 13.09 -30.53
CA ARG A 697 29.50 13.01 -29.19
C ARG A 697 29.55 14.40 -28.58
N ILE A 698 28.95 14.55 -27.39
CA ILE A 698 29.03 15.75 -26.55
C ILE A 698 29.89 15.42 -25.35
N LYS A 699 31.00 16.12 -25.17
CA LYS A 699 31.89 15.97 -24.00
C LYS A 699 31.86 17.20 -23.12
N THR A 700 31.68 17.02 -21.82
CA THR A 700 31.74 18.13 -20.84
C THR A 700 33.19 18.56 -20.62
N MET A 701 33.49 19.81 -20.94
CA MET A 701 34.83 20.40 -20.80
C MET A 701 34.95 21.35 -19.60
N SER A 702 33.84 21.88 -19.08
CA SER A 702 33.84 22.66 -17.84
C SER A 702 34.28 21.83 -16.63
N SER A 703 34.96 22.46 -15.68
CA SER A 703 35.40 21.86 -14.41
C SER A 703 34.26 21.51 -13.44
N TYR A 704 33.02 21.83 -13.82
CA TYR A 704 31.77 21.49 -13.16
C TYR A 704 30.80 20.90 -14.20
N PRO A 705 29.81 20.08 -13.79
CA PRO A 705 28.90 19.41 -14.72
C PRO A 705 28.16 20.40 -15.62
N ALA A 706 28.15 20.16 -16.94
CA ALA A 706 27.45 21.01 -17.89
C ALA A 706 25.99 20.58 -18.05
N CYS A 707 25.11 21.53 -18.38
CA CYS A 707 23.72 21.28 -18.73
C CYS A 707 23.43 21.78 -20.14
N TYR A 708 22.77 20.96 -20.94
CA TYR A 708 22.37 21.28 -22.31
C TYR A 708 20.99 20.69 -22.61
N MET A 709 20.39 21.11 -23.71
CA MET A 709 19.14 20.58 -24.20
C MET A 709 19.22 20.33 -25.71
N TYR A 710 18.58 19.26 -26.17
CA TYR A 710 18.22 19.14 -27.58
C TYR A 710 16.79 19.66 -27.78
N THR A 711 16.52 20.30 -28.92
CA THR A 711 15.16 20.56 -29.41
C THR A 711 15.02 19.94 -30.79
N TYR A 712 13.93 19.24 -31.07
CA TYR A 712 13.63 18.57 -32.34
C TYR A 712 12.13 18.55 -32.64
#